data_AF-A0A5N5ID25-F1
#
_entry.id   AF-A0A5N5ID25-F1
#
_cell.length_a   1.000
_cell.length_b   1.000
_cell.length_c   1.000
_cell.angle_alpha   90.00
_cell.angle_beta   90.00
_cell.angle_gamma   90.00
#
_symmetry.space_group_name_H-M   'P 1'
#
loop_
_entity.id
_entity.type
_entity.pdbx_description
1 polymer ?
#
loop_
_entity_poly.entity_id
_entity_poly.type
_entity_poly.pdbx_seq_one_letter_code
_entity_poly.pdbx_strand_id
1 'polypeptide(L)'
;MVSLRILRAHELQLKLLSPASTPISLFYTLFSLRTLSSYTHYDDQNSTTTPTATAAAASSQSQSLVSSICSLVYQAYSPQTHLRSSPPKLNLDLNPESLTHEQAISVVASLAQEAGSMAALSFFYWAIGFPKFRYFMRLYIFCAMAILRNGNLERAHEVVHCMVMNFAEIERLKEAADMVFEIQNQGLALSTRTLNCVLGIACDLGLVEYAENLFEEMCERGVSPDSLSYKSMVVGFCRNGRVLDVDRWLSKMLERGFVLDNASFTLIINMFCEKGLVGRASWCFDKMIRMGVKPNLINFTTMINGLCKRGSIKQAFEMLEEMVRKGWKPNVYTHTALIHGLCKKGWTERAFRLFLKLVRSDNHKPNLHTYTAMISGYCQEDKMSRAEMLLSRMKEQGLVPNTNTYTTLVSGHCKAGNFERAYEFMDIMDKEGFPPNIYTYNAVIDSLCKRGRVEEANKLIRKAFRRGLAADRVTYTIFISEHCKRADINGALVFFTKMVKVGLQPDIHLYTTLIAAYCRQKKMKESEKLLEFAVRADLIPTKETYTSMICGHCRDGNIASAIKYFQRMGDHGCAPDSITYGALISGLCKDEKLEEARRLYDTMMDKGLSPCEVSRFTLAYKYCMKDDSAAAMIMLERLEKKLWIRTVNTLVRKLCSEKKVGIAALFFHKLVDKDQNVDRVTLAAFMTACYESNKQRGNNTPRRLPKFVFIATGSDRSYISFSQSLPSDPALEVEDLYQMAQTTEISQSGAFLRTASVFRNFISRDPNSQFPAEPGRYHLYISYGCPWASRCLAYLKIKGLEKAIGFTSVRPTWGRTKETDEHMGWVFPASDTEVAGAEPDPLNGAKSIRELYELASTQYTGKYTVPVLWDKKLKTIVNNESAEIIRMFNTEFNDIAENASLDLYPPHLQSQIDQTNEWTYDKINNGVYKCGFARKQEPYEEAVKELFEALDKCEEILSKQRYLCGDTLSEADIRLFVTLIRFDEAYAVNFKCNKKLIREYPNLFNYTKDIFQVPGVSSSVNMDHIKIGYYGLLAVNPSGIVPIGPNIDYSSPHDRDRFST
;
A
#
# COMPACT_ATOMS: atom_id res chain seq x y z
N MET A 1 -4.93 0.86 41.96
CA MET A 1 -5.32 -0.49 42.43
C MET A 1 -5.92 -1.40 41.34
N VAL A 2 -6.62 -0.87 40.33
CA VAL A 2 -7.28 -1.68 39.28
C VAL A 2 -6.28 -2.41 38.36
N SER A 3 -5.17 -1.79 37.96
CA SER A 3 -4.15 -2.40 37.08
C SER A 3 -3.49 -3.67 37.67
N LEU A 4 -3.23 -3.69 38.98
CA LEU A 4 -2.63 -4.84 39.67
C LEU A 4 -3.58 -6.03 39.83
N ARG A 5 -4.89 -5.80 39.98
CA ARG A 5 -5.89 -6.89 40.06
C ARG A 5 -6.14 -7.54 38.70
N ILE A 6 -6.12 -6.77 37.62
CA ILE A 6 -6.33 -7.26 36.25
C ILE A 6 -5.13 -8.09 35.77
N LEU A 7 -3.91 -7.63 36.03
CA LEU A 7 -2.69 -8.39 35.72
C LEU A 7 -2.60 -9.68 36.54
N ARG A 8 -3.01 -9.65 37.82
CA ARG A 8 -3.12 -10.87 38.66
C ARG A 8 -4.16 -11.87 38.13
N ALA A 9 -5.28 -11.41 37.55
CA ALA A 9 -6.28 -12.30 36.97
C ALA A 9 -5.75 -13.01 35.70
N HIS A 10 -5.00 -12.30 34.86
CA HIS A 10 -4.29 -12.90 33.72
C HIS A 10 -3.15 -13.84 34.17
N GLU A 11 -2.45 -13.50 35.25
CA GLU A 11 -1.42 -14.34 35.87
C GLU A 11 -1.99 -15.63 36.47
N LEU A 12 -3.20 -15.58 37.05
CA LEU A 12 -3.96 -16.75 37.48
C LEU A 12 -4.38 -17.63 36.30
N GLN A 13 -4.80 -17.03 35.18
CA GLN A 13 -5.18 -17.76 33.97
C GLN A 13 -3.97 -18.41 33.26
N LEU A 14 -2.82 -17.73 33.22
CA LEU A 14 -1.55 -18.29 32.73
C LEU A 14 -1.00 -19.39 33.64
N LYS A 15 -1.16 -19.28 34.97
CA LYS A 15 -0.81 -20.37 35.91
C LYS A 15 -1.70 -21.60 35.76
N LEU A 16 -2.99 -21.40 35.46
CA LEU A 16 -3.93 -22.48 35.12
C LEU A 16 -3.63 -23.15 33.77
N LEU A 17 -2.91 -22.45 32.87
CA LEU A 17 -2.46 -22.95 31.57
C LEU A 17 -0.99 -23.41 31.56
N SER A 18 -0.23 -23.18 32.63
CA SER A 18 1.12 -23.72 32.78
C SER A 18 1.04 -25.22 33.08
N PRO A 19 1.90 -26.07 32.49
CA PRO A 19 1.94 -27.49 32.81
C PRO A 19 2.61 -27.70 34.17
N ALA A 20 1.94 -27.26 35.25
CA ALA A 20 2.34 -27.52 36.62
C ALA A 20 1.52 -28.71 37.15
N SER A 21 1.91 -29.90 36.72
CA SER A 21 1.92 -31.16 37.48
C SER A 21 2.00 -32.31 36.48
N THR A 22 3.22 -32.69 36.12
CA THR A 22 3.48 -34.08 35.73
C THR A 22 2.97 -34.98 36.86
N PRO A 23 2.00 -35.89 36.63
CA PRO A 23 1.75 -36.99 37.56
C PRO A 23 2.76 -38.11 37.26
N ILE A 24 4.06 -37.78 37.17
CA ILE A 24 5.13 -38.77 36.97
C ILE A 24 5.50 -39.43 38.32
N SER A 25 5.07 -38.88 39.46
CA SER A 25 5.37 -39.48 40.78
C SER A 25 4.27 -40.40 41.36
N LEU A 26 3.15 -40.60 40.67
CA LEU A 26 2.06 -41.49 41.13
C LEU A 26 1.98 -42.81 40.34
N PHE A 27 2.73 -42.96 39.24
CA PHE A 27 2.83 -44.21 38.50
C PHE A 27 4.02 -45.08 38.94
N TYR A 28 5.11 -44.48 39.45
CA TYR A 28 6.29 -45.23 39.91
C TYR A 28 6.11 -45.95 41.25
N THR A 29 5.07 -45.63 42.03
CA THR A 29 4.82 -46.26 43.34
C THR A 29 3.87 -47.45 43.31
N LEU A 30 3.28 -47.79 42.16
CA LEU A 30 2.39 -48.96 42.01
C LEU A 30 3.04 -50.15 41.27
N PHE A 31 4.26 -50.00 40.76
CA PHE A 31 5.05 -51.08 40.15
C PHE A 31 6.31 -51.39 40.96
N SER A 32 6.11 -51.69 42.24
CA SER A 32 7.06 -52.45 43.04
C SER A 32 6.30 -53.63 43.63
N LEU A 33 6.33 -54.77 42.95
CA LEU A 33 6.51 -56.13 43.52
C LEU A 33 6.18 -57.22 42.47
N ARG A 34 7.24 -57.96 42.11
CA ARG A 34 7.28 -59.37 41.68
C ARG A 34 6.44 -59.78 40.46
N THR A 35 7.09 -59.89 39.32
CA THR A 35 6.86 -61.01 38.40
C THR A 35 8.06 -61.94 38.43
N LEU A 36 7.74 -63.15 38.90
CA LEU A 36 8.61 -64.30 39.02
C LEU A 36 9.21 -64.69 37.66
N SER A 37 10.53 -64.87 37.66
CA SER A 37 11.16 -65.91 36.83
C SER A 37 10.66 -67.28 37.27
N SER A 38 10.73 -68.24 36.35
CA SER A 38 10.54 -69.70 36.51
C SER A 38 9.11 -70.20 36.36
N TYR A 39 8.84 -70.79 35.18
CA TYR A 39 8.25 -72.13 35.12
C TYR A 39 8.80 -72.84 33.87
N THR A 40 9.88 -73.61 34.08
CA THR A 40 10.13 -74.87 33.39
C THR A 40 10.23 -75.96 34.47
N HIS A 41 9.75 -77.15 34.13
CA HIS A 41 9.77 -78.43 34.85
C HIS A 41 8.67 -78.76 35.88
N TYR A 42 7.79 -79.69 35.42
CA TYR A 42 7.43 -80.98 36.03
C TYR A 42 8.07 -81.30 37.41
N ASP A 43 7.25 -81.50 38.44
CA ASP A 43 6.90 -82.85 38.98
C ASP A 43 6.09 -82.76 40.28
N ASP A 44 5.09 -83.65 40.34
CA ASP A 44 4.52 -84.45 41.44
C ASP A 44 4.38 -84.00 42.93
N GLN A 45 3.18 -84.38 43.43
CA GLN A 45 2.75 -84.79 44.79
C GLN A 45 2.38 -83.78 45.91
N ASN A 46 1.10 -83.89 46.31
CA ASN A 46 0.49 -83.85 47.65
C ASN A 46 0.83 -82.72 48.63
N SER A 47 -0.14 -81.82 48.86
CA SER A 47 -0.66 -81.59 50.22
C SER A 47 -1.99 -80.84 50.21
N THR A 48 -2.92 -81.37 50.99
CA THR A 48 -4.28 -80.94 51.28
C THR A 48 -4.37 -79.61 52.03
N THR A 49 -5.14 -78.65 51.51
CA THR A 49 -5.97 -77.73 52.30
C THR A 49 -7.17 -77.25 51.46
N THR A 50 -8.35 -77.40 52.06
CA THR A 50 -9.74 -77.11 51.61
C THR A 50 -9.96 -75.89 50.69
N PRO A 51 -10.74 -76.00 49.59
CA PRO A 51 -11.24 -74.86 48.84
C PRO A 51 -12.62 -74.40 49.34
N THR A 52 -12.77 -73.09 49.51
CA THR A 52 -14.07 -72.42 49.69
C THR A 52 -14.89 -72.50 48.40
N ALA A 53 -16.06 -73.13 48.50
CA ALA A 53 -16.92 -73.57 47.40
C ALA A 53 -17.79 -72.47 46.73
N THR A 54 -17.40 -71.19 46.80
CA THR A 54 -18.16 -70.08 46.19
C THR A 54 -17.50 -69.46 44.95
N ALA A 55 -16.27 -69.86 44.60
CA ALA A 55 -15.56 -69.38 43.41
C ALA A 55 -15.75 -70.26 42.15
N ALA A 56 -16.17 -71.53 42.31
CA ALA A 56 -16.21 -72.51 41.22
C ALA A 56 -17.50 -72.48 40.37
N ALA A 57 -18.61 -71.95 40.91
CA ALA A 57 -19.89 -71.90 40.17
C ALA A 57 -19.98 -70.70 39.20
N ALA A 58 -19.31 -69.59 39.51
CA ALA A 58 -19.25 -68.43 38.62
C ALA A 58 -18.24 -68.61 37.47
N SER A 59 -17.22 -69.47 37.64
CA SER A 59 -16.24 -69.78 36.59
C SER A 59 -16.77 -70.78 35.56
N SER A 60 -17.70 -71.68 35.91
CA SER A 60 -18.25 -72.68 34.98
C SER A 60 -19.29 -72.09 34.01
N GLN A 61 -20.14 -71.16 34.48
CA GLN A 61 -21.06 -70.43 33.59
C GLN A 61 -20.34 -69.48 32.64
N SER A 62 -19.28 -68.80 33.11
CA SER A 62 -18.50 -67.90 32.24
C SER A 62 -17.72 -68.68 31.16
N GLN A 63 -17.19 -69.86 31.48
CA GLN A 63 -16.60 -70.76 30.49
C GLN A 63 -17.62 -71.31 29.48
N SER A 64 -18.87 -71.58 29.90
CA SER A 64 -19.92 -72.07 28.98
C SER A 64 -20.34 -71.06 27.91
N LEU A 65 -20.41 -69.77 28.27
CA LEU A 65 -20.75 -68.68 27.36
C LEU A 65 -19.59 -68.38 26.39
N VAL A 66 -18.35 -68.34 26.91
CA VAL A 66 -17.14 -68.16 26.09
C VAL A 66 -16.98 -69.30 25.10
N SER A 67 -17.19 -70.56 25.51
CA SER A 67 -17.15 -71.73 24.63
C SER A 67 -18.27 -71.72 23.58
N SER A 68 -19.48 -71.28 23.94
CA SER A 68 -20.61 -71.11 23.01
C SER A 68 -20.37 -70.00 21.97
N ILE A 69 -19.73 -68.90 22.37
CA ILE A 69 -19.36 -67.82 21.44
C ILE A 69 -18.22 -68.26 20.53
N CYS A 70 -17.22 -68.99 21.07
CA CYS A 70 -16.14 -69.53 20.26
C CYS A 70 -16.67 -70.54 19.21
N SER A 71 -17.64 -71.38 19.56
CA SER A 71 -18.26 -72.33 18.62
C SER A 71 -19.17 -71.64 17.58
N LEU A 72 -19.89 -70.57 17.95
CA LEU A 72 -20.64 -69.72 17.00
C LEU A 72 -19.72 -69.01 16.00
N VAL A 73 -18.60 -68.45 16.48
CA VAL A 73 -17.58 -67.85 15.62
C VAL A 73 -16.98 -68.92 14.70
N TYR A 74 -16.71 -70.13 15.21
CA TYR A 74 -16.20 -71.25 14.43
C TYR A 74 -17.18 -71.72 13.34
N GLN A 75 -18.47 -71.85 13.64
CA GLN A 75 -19.51 -72.20 12.68
C GLN A 75 -19.69 -71.13 11.60
N ALA A 76 -19.61 -69.85 11.95
CA ALA A 76 -19.65 -68.74 10.99
C ALA A 76 -18.38 -68.67 10.12
N TYR A 77 -17.25 -69.20 10.60
CA TYR A 77 -15.96 -69.19 9.90
C TYR A 77 -15.77 -70.37 8.93
N SER A 78 -16.34 -71.54 9.25
CA SER A 78 -16.11 -72.82 8.56
C SER A 78 -16.44 -72.86 7.04
N PRO A 79 -17.35 -72.05 6.45
CA PRO A 79 -17.62 -72.14 5.01
C PRO A 79 -16.62 -71.42 4.08
N GLN A 80 -15.62 -70.69 4.60
CA GLN A 80 -14.79 -69.78 3.79
C GLN A 80 -13.28 -70.09 3.88
N THR A 81 -12.87 -71.27 3.42
CA THR A 81 -11.49 -71.57 3.02
C THR A 81 -11.54 -71.92 1.53
N HIS A 82 -10.89 -71.23 0.60
CA HIS A 82 -9.48 -70.88 0.47
C HIS A 82 -9.33 -69.53 -0.29
N LEU A 83 -8.20 -68.83 -0.12
CA LEU A 83 -7.83 -67.55 -0.79
C LEU A 83 -8.57 -66.27 -0.34
N ARG A 84 -8.45 -65.87 0.94
CA ARG A 84 -8.77 -64.48 1.33
C ARG A 84 -7.64 -63.82 2.12
N SER A 85 -7.29 -62.61 1.70
CA SER A 85 -6.29 -61.73 2.33
C SER A 85 -6.84 -60.90 3.50
N SER A 86 -8.16 -60.94 3.75
CA SER A 86 -8.88 -60.12 4.72
C SER A 86 -9.81 -60.95 5.63
N PRO A 87 -9.94 -60.62 6.93
CA PRO A 87 -10.83 -61.32 7.85
C PRO A 87 -12.31 -61.13 7.47
N PRO A 88 -13.15 -62.18 7.51
CA PRO A 88 -14.57 -62.08 7.21
C PRO A 88 -15.31 -61.22 8.25
N LYS A 89 -16.23 -60.38 7.78
CA LYS A 89 -17.17 -59.67 8.68
C LYS A 89 -18.12 -60.70 9.29
N LEU A 90 -17.97 -60.93 10.59
CA LEU A 90 -18.89 -61.78 11.34
C LEU A 90 -20.19 -61.02 11.60
N ASN A 91 -21.33 -61.64 11.28
CA ASN A 91 -22.64 -61.15 11.67
C ASN A 91 -23.16 -62.11 12.75
N LEU A 92 -22.78 -61.83 13.99
CA LEU A 92 -23.19 -62.62 15.15
C LEU A 92 -24.51 -62.04 15.67
N ASP A 93 -25.55 -62.86 15.76
CA ASP A 93 -26.83 -62.54 16.44
C ASP A 93 -26.64 -62.57 17.97
N LEU A 94 -25.72 -61.73 18.47
CA LEU A 94 -25.40 -61.59 19.90
C LEU A 94 -25.70 -60.16 20.34
N ASN A 95 -26.40 -60.00 21.46
CA ASN A 95 -26.62 -58.68 22.06
C ASN A 95 -25.29 -58.17 22.69
N PRO A 96 -24.68 -57.07 22.19
CA PRO A 96 -23.39 -56.57 22.68
C PRO A 96 -23.41 -56.12 24.14
N GLU A 97 -24.58 -55.78 24.69
CA GLU A 97 -24.71 -55.37 26.07
C GLU A 97 -24.52 -56.53 27.06
N SER A 98 -24.83 -57.76 26.64
CA SER A 98 -24.73 -58.98 27.46
C SER A 98 -23.30 -59.42 27.74
N LEU A 99 -22.32 -58.93 26.98
CA LEU A 99 -20.92 -59.33 27.07
C LEU A 99 -20.14 -58.36 27.97
N THR A 100 -19.43 -58.87 28.98
CA THR A 100 -18.53 -58.05 29.82
C THR A 100 -17.17 -57.84 29.14
N HIS A 101 -16.42 -56.80 29.55
CA HIS A 101 -15.09 -56.50 29.02
C HIS A 101 -14.08 -57.65 29.20
N GLU A 102 -14.14 -58.37 30.33
CA GLU A 102 -13.27 -59.52 30.63
C GLU A 102 -13.68 -60.76 29.81
N GLN A 103 -14.97 -60.96 29.57
CA GLN A 103 -15.45 -62.04 28.67
C GLN A 103 -15.01 -61.82 27.22
N ALA A 104 -15.00 -60.57 26.74
CA ALA A 104 -14.49 -60.24 25.41
C ALA A 104 -13.00 -60.58 25.24
N ILE A 105 -12.18 -60.27 26.25
CA ILE A 105 -10.76 -60.62 26.27
C ILE A 105 -10.58 -62.14 26.28
N SER A 106 -11.34 -62.84 27.12
CA SER A 106 -11.30 -64.31 27.21
C SER A 106 -11.67 -64.98 25.88
N VAL A 107 -12.71 -64.51 25.20
CA VAL A 107 -13.10 -65.01 23.86
C VAL A 107 -11.99 -64.78 22.84
N VAL A 108 -11.36 -63.59 22.81
CA VAL A 108 -10.22 -63.33 21.90
C VAL A 108 -9.03 -64.24 22.19
N ALA A 109 -8.71 -64.48 23.46
CA ALA A 109 -7.61 -65.35 23.88
C ALA A 109 -7.86 -66.82 23.51
N SER A 110 -9.07 -67.33 23.80
CA SER A 110 -9.48 -68.71 23.45
C SER A 110 -9.52 -68.91 21.93
N LEU A 111 -10.11 -67.97 21.17
CA LEU A 111 -10.13 -68.05 19.70
C LEU A 111 -8.74 -68.01 19.08
N ALA A 112 -7.84 -67.20 19.63
CA ALA A 112 -6.46 -67.14 19.15
C ALA A 112 -5.73 -68.47 19.39
N GLN A 113 -5.98 -69.14 20.51
CA GLN A 113 -5.33 -70.40 20.87
C GLN A 113 -5.93 -71.62 20.12
N GLU A 114 -7.25 -71.66 19.92
CA GLU A 114 -7.95 -72.83 19.38
C GLU A 114 -8.22 -72.75 17.86
N ALA A 115 -8.54 -71.57 17.32
CA ALA A 115 -8.98 -71.39 15.92
C ALA A 115 -8.00 -70.55 15.06
N GLY A 116 -6.93 -70.03 15.66
CA GLY A 116 -5.89 -69.24 15.00
C GLY A 116 -6.18 -67.74 14.91
N SER A 117 -5.16 -66.96 14.52
CA SER A 117 -5.17 -65.49 14.57
C SER A 117 -6.29 -64.81 13.78
N MET A 118 -6.77 -65.44 12.70
CA MET A 118 -7.79 -64.85 11.82
C MET A 118 -9.21 -64.93 12.38
N ALA A 119 -9.54 -65.98 13.15
CA ALA A 119 -10.81 -66.08 13.86
C ALA A 119 -10.88 -65.05 14.99
N ALA A 120 -9.78 -64.90 15.76
CA ALA A 120 -9.64 -63.89 16.80
C ALA A 120 -9.78 -62.46 16.25
N LEU A 121 -9.14 -62.15 15.11
CA LEU A 121 -9.28 -60.86 14.44
C LEU A 121 -10.71 -60.56 13.98
N SER A 122 -11.41 -61.56 13.45
CA SER A 122 -12.77 -61.38 12.94
C SER A 122 -13.75 -61.04 14.06
N PHE A 123 -13.61 -61.71 15.22
CA PHE A 123 -14.36 -61.38 16.43
C PHE A 123 -13.97 -60.00 16.98
N PHE A 124 -12.67 -59.67 16.97
CA PHE A 124 -12.18 -58.35 17.37
C PHE A 124 -12.78 -57.22 16.51
N TYR A 125 -12.83 -57.37 15.19
CA TYR A 125 -13.45 -56.38 14.29
C TYR A 125 -14.96 -56.21 14.52
N TRP A 126 -15.66 -57.29 14.87
CA TRP A 126 -17.06 -57.22 15.28
C TRP A 126 -17.21 -56.47 16.61
N ALA A 127 -16.36 -56.76 17.61
CA ALA A 127 -16.41 -56.14 18.92
C ALA A 127 -16.16 -54.62 18.87
N ILE A 128 -15.17 -54.16 18.13
CA ILE A 128 -14.86 -52.72 17.99
C ILE A 128 -15.92 -51.93 17.19
N GLY A 129 -16.88 -52.62 16.56
CA GLY A 129 -18.07 -51.99 15.97
C GLY A 129 -18.95 -51.30 17.02
N PHE A 130 -18.81 -51.65 18.30
CA PHE A 130 -19.60 -51.10 19.40
C PHE A 130 -18.78 -50.14 20.28
N PRO A 131 -19.30 -48.95 20.64
CA PRO A 131 -18.57 -47.96 21.45
C PRO A 131 -18.02 -48.49 22.78
N LYS A 132 -18.75 -49.44 23.41
CA LYS A 132 -18.38 -50.10 24.69
C LYS A 132 -17.01 -50.80 24.62
N PHE A 133 -16.67 -51.39 23.49
CA PHE A 133 -15.42 -52.13 23.28
C PHE A 133 -14.42 -51.34 22.44
N ARG A 134 -14.89 -50.43 21.56
CA ARG A 134 -14.06 -49.57 20.71
C ARG A 134 -13.06 -48.73 21.53
N TYR A 135 -13.48 -48.19 22.68
CA TYR A 135 -12.64 -47.34 23.55
C TYR A 135 -12.05 -48.09 24.75
N PHE A 136 -12.03 -49.42 24.72
CA PHE A 136 -11.49 -50.24 25.80
C PHE A 136 -10.10 -50.77 25.45
N MET A 137 -9.07 -50.12 25.99
CA MET A 137 -7.67 -50.28 25.58
C MET A 137 -7.10 -51.69 25.84
N ARG A 138 -7.50 -52.32 26.95
CA ARG A 138 -7.05 -53.68 27.31
C ARG A 138 -7.41 -54.71 26.24
N LEU A 139 -8.56 -54.59 25.56
CA LEU A 139 -8.95 -55.51 24.49
C LEU A 139 -7.96 -55.50 23.32
N TYR A 140 -7.45 -54.32 22.93
CA TYR A 140 -6.47 -54.19 21.85
C TYR A 140 -5.13 -54.79 22.24
N ILE A 141 -4.67 -54.55 23.47
CA ILE A 141 -3.40 -55.08 24.00
C ILE A 141 -3.46 -56.61 24.02
N PHE A 142 -4.50 -57.19 24.63
CA PHE A 142 -4.65 -58.64 24.73
C PHE A 142 -4.81 -59.31 23.36
N CYS A 143 -5.54 -58.69 22.44
CA CYS A 143 -5.66 -59.19 21.06
C CYS A 143 -4.31 -59.18 20.33
N ALA A 144 -3.56 -58.07 20.40
CA ALA A 144 -2.24 -57.96 19.79
C ALA A 144 -1.25 -58.97 20.38
N MET A 145 -1.24 -59.15 21.70
CA MET A 145 -0.37 -60.13 22.39
C MET A 145 -0.74 -61.58 22.08
N ALA A 146 -2.04 -61.91 21.98
CA ALA A 146 -2.50 -63.24 21.62
C ALA A 146 -2.12 -63.60 20.17
N ILE A 147 -2.21 -62.64 19.25
CA ILE A 147 -1.78 -62.82 17.85
C ILE A 147 -0.26 -62.93 17.74
N LEU A 148 0.49 -62.16 18.55
CA LEU A 148 1.95 -62.22 18.61
C LEU A 148 2.46 -63.59 19.07
N ARG A 149 1.82 -64.20 20.09
CA ARG A 149 2.14 -65.56 20.55
C ARG A 149 2.00 -66.63 19.46
N ASN A 150 1.12 -66.38 18.48
CA ASN A 150 0.91 -67.24 17.32
C ASN A 150 1.89 -66.95 16.16
N GLY A 151 2.87 -66.06 16.34
CA GLY A 151 3.92 -65.74 15.36
C GLY A 151 3.51 -64.78 14.24
N ASN A 152 2.31 -64.19 14.28
CA ASN A 152 1.79 -63.37 13.18
C ASN A 152 1.98 -61.86 13.42
N LEU A 153 3.20 -61.37 13.14
CA LEU A 153 3.62 -59.99 13.42
C LEU A 153 2.81 -58.91 12.67
N GLU A 154 2.50 -59.13 11.40
CA GLU A 154 1.77 -58.15 10.57
C GLU A 154 0.37 -57.86 11.13
N ARG A 155 -0.31 -58.90 11.59
CA ARG A 155 -1.67 -58.81 12.14
C ARG A 155 -1.71 -58.20 13.52
N ALA A 156 -0.68 -58.44 14.34
CA ALA A 156 -0.51 -57.72 15.59
C ALA A 156 -0.35 -56.21 15.35
N HIS A 157 0.41 -55.81 14.32
CA HIS A 157 0.51 -54.40 13.92
C HIS A 157 -0.79 -53.77 13.43
N GLU A 158 -1.66 -54.53 12.74
CA GLU A 158 -2.99 -54.05 12.33
C GLU A 158 -3.87 -53.70 13.54
N VAL A 159 -3.86 -54.55 14.58
CA VAL A 159 -4.61 -54.30 15.83
C VAL A 159 -4.11 -53.05 16.54
N VAL A 160 -2.79 -52.91 16.65
CA VAL A 160 -2.15 -51.72 17.26
C VAL A 160 -2.44 -50.45 16.46
N HIS A 161 -2.44 -50.53 15.12
CA HIS A 161 -2.81 -49.42 14.25
C HIS A 161 -4.28 -49.01 14.44
N CYS A 162 -5.20 -49.97 14.55
CA CYS A 162 -6.61 -49.71 14.87
C CYS A 162 -6.79 -49.06 16.25
N MET A 163 -5.98 -49.47 17.24
CA MET A 163 -5.97 -48.83 18.56
C MET A 163 -5.62 -47.35 18.46
N VAL A 164 -4.52 -47.01 17.79
CA VAL A 164 -4.09 -45.61 17.63
C VAL A 164 -5.18 -44.76 16.96
N MET A 165 -5.79 -45.26 15.88
CA MET A 165 -6.85 -44.52 15.17
C MET A 165 -8.10 -44.29 16.02
N ASN A 166 -8.58 -45.31 16.74
CA ASN A 166 -9.81 -45.20 17.54
C ASN A 166 -9.62 -44.36 18.80
N PHE A 167 -8.44 -44.40 19.42
CA PHE A 167 -8.14 -43.58 20.60
C PHE A 167 -7.77 -42.13 20.25
N ALA A 168 -7.34 -41.88 19.02
CA ALA A 168 -7.18 -40.52 18.49
C ALA A 168 -8.51 -39.76 18.38
N GLU A 169 -9.60 -40.45 18.02
CA GLU A 169 -10.95 -39.83 17.90
C GLU A 169 -11.47 -39.24 19.23
N ILE A 170 -11.00 -39.76 20.36
CA ILE A 170 -11.36 -39.30 21.71
C ILE A 170 -10.26 -38.45 22.36
N GLU A 171 -9.32 -37.92 21.56
CA GLU A 171 -8.18 -37.08 22.00
C GLU A 171 -7.21 -37.76 22.99
N ARG A 172 -7.26 -39.10 23.13
CA ARG A 172 -6.37 -39.89 24.01
C ARG A 172 -5.18 -40.50 23.27
N LEU A 173 -4.56 -39.71 22.39
CA LEU A 173 -3.44 -40.17 21.56
C LEU A 173 -2.18 -40.50 22.37
N LYS A 174 -1.88 -39.71 23.41
CA LYS A 174 -0.66 -39.90 24.25
C LYS A 174 -0.67 -41.26 24.93
N GLU A 175 -1.80 -41.61 25.55
CA GLU A 175 -1.97 -42.92 26.17
C GLU A 175 -1.84 -44.06 25.14
N ALA A 176 -2.44 -43.90 23.96
CA ALA A 176 -2.34 -44.90 22.90
C ALA A 176 -0.91 -45.10 22.40
N ALA A 177 -0.11 -44.04 22.34
CA ALA A 177 1.29 -44.09 21.92
C ALA A 177 2.23 -44.61 23.02
N ASP A 178 2.02 -44.26 24.29
CA ASP A 178 2.72 -44.85 25.43
C ASP A 178 2.49 -46.37 25.46
N MET A 179 1.25 -46.82 25.20
CA MET A 179 0.94 -48.24 25.06
C MET A 179 1.65 -48.92 23.88
N VAL A 180 1.84 -48.24 22.75
CA VAL A 180 2.62 -48.80 21.62
C VAL A 180 4.05 -49.10 22.05
N PHE A 181 4.65 -48.24 22.88
CA PHE A 181 5.98 -48.45 23.46
C PHE A 181 6.01 -49.54 24.53
N GLU A 182 4.94 -49.70 25.31
CA GLU A 182 4.84 -50.80 26.29
C GLU A 182 4.71 -52.17 25.61
N ILE A 183 3.96 -52.26 24.50
CA ILE A 183 3.82 -53.50 23.72
C ILE A 183 5.16 -53.94 23.10
N GLN A 184 6.07 -53.00 22.81
CA GLN A 184 7.44 -53.31 22.40
C GLN A 184 8.23 -54.02 23.50
N ASN A 185 8.12 -53.57 24.75
CA ASN A 185 8.79 -54.21 25.89
C ASN A 185 8.30 -55.66 26.09
N GLN A 186 7.16 -56.04 25.49
CA GLN A 186 6.60 -57.39 25.49
C GLN A 186 6.92 -58.22 24.23
N GLY A 187 7.74 -57.70 23.31
CA GLY A 187 8.30 -58.48 22.19
C GLY A 187 7.78 -58.14 20.78
N LEU A 188 6.91 -57.13 20.61
CA LEU A 188 6.51 -56.65 19.29
C LEU A 188 7.54 -55.63 18.75
N ALA A 189 8.22 -55.93 17.66
CA ALA A 189 9.12 -54.97 17.01
C ALA A 189 8.32 -53.73 16.54
N LEU A 190 8.76 -52.51 16.86
CA LEU A 190 8.05 -51.30 16.45
C LEU A 190 8.01 -51.17 14.93
N SER A 191 6.81 -50.98 14.35
CA SER A 191 6.69 -50.71 12.91
C SER A 191 6.77 -49.21 12.62
N THR A 192 7.55 -48.86 11.59
CA THR A 192 7.62 -47.51 11.05
C THR A 192 6.24 -46.98 10.65
N ARG A 193 5.35 -47.85 10.16
CA ARG A 193 3.98 -47.50 9.76
C ARG A 193 3.12 -47.05 10.95
N THR A 194 3.17 -47.76 12.07
CA THR A 194 2.39 -47.43 13.27
C THR A 194 2.86 -46.10 13.85
N LEU A 195 4.17 -45.89 13.97
CA LEU A 195 4.73 -44.63 14.49
C LEU A 195 4.49 -43.45 13.53
N ASN A 196 4.54 -43.65 12.21
CA ASN A 196 4.17 -42.63 11.23
C ASN A 196 2.70 -42.20 11.34
N CYS A 197 1.82 -43.15 11.67
CA CYS A 197 0.40 -42.88 11.93
C CYS A 197 0.24 -42.00 13.19
N VAL A 198 0.90 -42.37 14.29
CA VAL A 198 0.89 -41.56 15.53
C VAL A 198 1.47 -40.16 15.28
N LEU A 199 2.60 -40.05 14.56
CA LEU A 199 3.21 -38.77 14.20
C LEU A 199 2.27 -37.89 13.37
N GLY A 200 1.60 -38.47 12.37
CA GLY A 200 0.64 -37.76 11.52
C GLY A 200 -0.55 -37.22 12.33
N ILE A 201 -1.14 -38.05 13.18
CA ILE A 201 -2.28 -37.66 14.03
C ILE A 201 -1.84 -36.62 15.06
N ALA A 202 -0.67 -36.79 15.70
CA ALA A 202 -0.15 -35.82 16.66
C ALA A 202 0.06 -34.44 16.00
N CYS A 203 0.58 -34.44 14.77
CA CYS A 203 0.74 -33.23 13.97
C CYS A 203 -0.60 -32.57 13.61
N ASP A 204 -1.61 -33.36 13.26
CA ASP A 204 -2.95 -32.87 12.91
C ASP A 204 -3.72 -32.31 14.12
N LEU A 205 -3.48 -32.86 15.31
CA LEU A 205 -3.99 -32.35 16.58
C LEU A 205 -3.19 -31.15 17.12
N GLY A 206 -2.11 -30.73 16.44
CA GLY A 206 -1.27 -29.61 16.86
C GLY A 206 -0.32 -29.91 18.02
N LEU A 207 -0.17 -31.18 18.43
CA LEU A 207 0.73 -31.63 19.49
C LEU A 207 2.19 -31.77 18.98
N VAL A 208 2.75 -30.67 18.50
CA VAL A 208 4.04 -30.67 17.78
C VAL A 208 5.25 -31.06 18.64
N GLU A 209 5.28 -30.65 19.92
CA GLU A 209 6.36 -31.02 20.85
C GLU A 209 6.33 -32.52 21.17
N TYR A 210 5.13 -33.07 21.32
CA TYR A 210 4.96 -34.50 21.51
C TYR A 210 5.40 -35.29 20.27
N ALA A 211 5.11 -34.78 19.07
CA ALA A 211 5.57 -35.40 17.83
C ALA A 211 7.11 -35.38 17.68
N GLU A 212 7.80 -34.35 18.18
CA GLU A 212 9.28 -34.32 18.19
C GLU A 212 9.87 -35.35 19.15
N ASN A 213 9.38 -35.38 20.38
CA ASN A 213 9.81 -36.39 21.36
C ASN A 213 9.56 -37.80 20.84
N LEU A 214 8.41 -38.04 20.20
CA LEU A 214 8.07 -39.32 19.59
C LEU A 214 9.03 -39.70 18.44
N PHE A 215 9.45 -38.72 17.64
CA PHE A 215 10.41 -38.93 16.55
C PHE A 215 11.81 -39.26 17.08
N GLU A 216 12.23 -38.62 18.18
CA GLU A 216 13.50 -38.89 18.86
C GLU A 216 13.49 -40.28 19.51
N GLU A 217 12.42 -40.62 20.24
CA GLU A 217 12.20 -41.93 20.84
C GLU A 217 12.21 -43.05 19.78
N MET A 218 11.61 -42.80 18.61
CA MET A 218 11.66 -43.70 17.45
C MET A 218 13.11 -44.00 17.02
N CYS A 219 13.98 -42.99 17.02
CA CYS A 219 15.39 -43.14 16.66
C CYS A 219 16.19 -43.88 17.75
N GLU A 220 15.97 -43.55 19.02
CA GLU A 220 16.66 -44.16 20.17
C GLU A 220 16.34 -45.66 20.28
N ARG A 221 15.10 -46.04 19.95
CA ARG A 221 14.63 -47.43 19.98
C ARG A 221 14.97 -48.23 18.71
N GLY A 222 15.81 -47.68 17.83
CA GLY A 222 16.37 -48.39 16.67
C GLY A 222 15.46 -48.47 15.45
N VAL A 223 14.36 -47.71 15.39
CA VAL A 223 13.49 -47.64 14.21
C VAL A 223 14.00 -46.55 13.28
N SER A 224 14.40 -46.89 12.05
CA SER A 224 14.88 -45.91 11.08
C SER A 224 13.71 -45.06 10.54
N PRO A 225 13.70 -43.73 10.72
CA PRO A 225 12.68 -42.88 10.14
C PRO A 225 12.76 -42.88 8.61
N ASP A 226 11.60 -43.03 7.97
CA ASP A 226 11.49 -43.08 6.51
C ASP A 226 11.05 -41.71 5.94
N SER A 227 10.91 -41.64 4.62
CA SER A 227 10.45 -40.41 3.95
C SER A 227 9.08 -39.94 4.44
N LEU A 228 8.22 -40.84 4.92
CA LEU A 228 6.89 -40.50 5.43
C LEU A 228 6.98 -39.91 6.83
N SER A 229 7.87 -40.41 7.70
CA SER A 229 8.16 -39.84 9.03
C SER A 229 8.55 -38.37 8.90
N TYR A 230 9.52 -38.07 8.03
CA TYR A 230 9.98 -36.70 7.79
C TYR A 230 8.89 -35.84 7.13
N LYS A 231 8.13 -36.39 6.18
CA LYS A 231 7.01 -35.67 5.55
C LYS A 231 5.93 -35.30 6.57
N SER A 232 5.55 -36.21 7.46
CA SER A 232 4.56 -35.97 8.51
C SER A 232 4.99 -34.83 9.42
N MET A 233 6.27 -34.80 9.81
CA MET A 233 6.83 -33.70 10.60
C MET A 233 6.78 -32.38 9.82
N VAL A 234 7.32 -32.33 8.61
CA VAL A 234 7.36 -31.10 7.80
C VAL A 234 5.95 -30.55 7.53
N VAL A 235 5.00 -31.40 7.14
CA VAL A 235 3.61 -31.00 6.88
C VAL A 235 2.91 -30.58 8.18
N GLY A 236 3.12 -31.31 9.27
CA GLY A 236 2.58 -31.00 10.59
C GLY A 236 3.03 -29.65 11.12
N PHE A 237 4.33 -29.40 11.12
CA PHE A 237 4.89 -28.10 11.51
C PHE A 237 4.45 -26.97 10.57
N CYS A 238 4.27 -27.26 9.29
CA CYS A 238 3.79 -26.30 8.31
C CYS A 238 2.31 -25.92 8.54
N ARG A 239 1.45 -26.88 8.87
CA ARG A 239 0.04 -26.64 9.23
C ARG A 239 -0.08 -25.80 10.51
N ASN A 240 0.82 -26.02 11.46
CA ASN A 240 0.91 -25.25 12.71
C ASN A 240 1.64 -23.89 12.55
N GLY A 241 2.13 -23.55 11.35
CA GLY A 241 2.73 -22.25 11.04
C GLY A 241 4.08 -21.98 11.72
N ARG A 242 4.77 -23.03 12.18
CA ARG A 242 6.06 -23.01 12.91
C ARG A 242 7.23 -22.98 11.92
N VAL A 243 7.54 -21.79 11.43
CA VAL A 243 8.44 -21.56 10.28
C VAL A 243 9.87 -22.09 10.48
N LEU A 244 10.45 -21.87 11.66
CA LEU A 244 11.84 -22.25 11.96
C LEU A 244 12.00 -23.77 12.04
N ASP A 245 11.05 -24.44 12.68
CA ASP A 245 11.03 -25.90 12.81
C ASP A 245 10.85 -26.56 11.43
N VAL A 246 10.00 -25.99 10.55
CA VAL A 246 9.87 -26.45 9.17
C VAL A 246 11.19 -26.35 8.40
N ASP A 247 11.93 -25.24 8.49
CA ASP A 247 13.22 -25.07 7.79
C ASP A 247 14.26 -26.08 8.31
N ARG A 248 14.28 -26.34 9.63
CA ARG A 248 15.13 -27.35 10.27
C ARG A 248 14.80 -28.76 9.76
N TRP A 249 13.53 -29.16 9.83
CA TRP A 249 13.09 -30.49 9.42
C TRP A 249 13.23 -30.74 7.92
N LEU A 250 12.96 -29.71 7.10
CA LEU A 250 13.20 -29.75 5.66
C LEU A 250 14.68 -29.95 5.35
N SER A 251 15.58 -29.23 6.03
CA SER A 251 17.02 -29.38 5.84
C SER A 251 17.50 -30.79 6.22
N LYS A 252 17.08 -31.31 7.39
CA LYS A 252 17.39 -32.69 7.82
C LYS A 252 16.89 -33.75 6.83
N MET A 253 15.69 -33.55 6.28
CA MET A 253 15.11 -34.47 5.29
C MET A 253 15.91 -34.47 3.98
N LEU A 254 16.34 -33.28 3.52
CA LEU A 254 17.11 -33.11 2.29
C LEU A 254 18.56 -33.61 2.40
N GLU A 255 19.19 -33.46 3.56
CA GLU A 255 20.54 -34.02 3.84
C GLU A 255 20.55 -35.54 3.77
N ARG A 256 19.45 -36.19 4.16
CA ARG A 256 19.27 -37.64 4.04
C ARG A 256 18.85 -38.11 2.64
N GLY A 257 18.67 -37.19 1.70
CA GLY A 257 18.34 -37.49 0.31
C GLY A 257 16.87 -37.84 0.03
N PHE A 258 15.96 -37.61 0.97
CA PHE A 258 14.53 -37.88 0.74
C PHE A 258 13.88 -36.82 -0.16
N VAL A 259 13.00 -37.26 -1.06
CA VAL A 259 12.33 -36.41 -2.05
C VAL A 259 10.91 -36.08 -1.58
N LEU A 260 10.54 -34.80 -1.61
CA LEU A 260 9.18 -34.34 -1.35
C LEU A 260 8.34 -34.35 -2.62
N ASP A 261 7.04 -34.59 -2.46
CA ASP A 261 6.07 -34.46 -3.54
C ASP A 261 5.69 -32.99 -3.81
N ASN A 262 5.11 -32.75 -5.00
CA ASN A 262 4.67 -31.41 -5.42
C ASN A 262 3.66 -30.77 -4.45
N ALA A 263 2.84 -31.59 -3.77
CA ALA A 263 1.85 -31.11 -2.80
C ALA A 263 2.53 -30.57 -1.53
N SER A 264 3.52 -31.29 -0.99
CA SER A 264 4.28 -30.85 0.18
C SER A 264 5.09 -29.60 -0.12
N PHE A 265 5.74 -29.52 -1.29
CA PHE A 265 6.41 -28.29 -1.72
C PHE A 265 5.45 -27.10 -1.85
N THR A 266 4.23 -27.31 -2.38
CA THR A 266 3.22 -26.25 -2.45
C THR A 266 2.86 -25.71 -1.07
N LEU A 267 2.64 -26.59 -0.10
CA LEU A 267 2.30 -26.24 1.28
C LEU A 267 3.42 -25.40 1.93
N ILE A 268 4.66 -25.87 1.81
CA ILE A 268 5.85 -25.20 2.37
C ILE A 268 6.06 -23.83 1.72
N ILE A 269 5.99 -23.75 0.39
CA ILE A 269 6.14 -22.50 -0.36
C ILE A 269 5.04 -21.51 0.04
N ASN A 270 3.77 -21.94 0.13
CA ASN A 270 2.68 -21.07 0.54
C ASN A 270 2.91 -20.53 1.96
N MET A 271 3.30 -21.40 2.90
CA MET A 271 3.57 -21.00 4.29
C MET A 271 4.71 -20.00 4.37
N PHE A 272 5.85 -20.26 3.71
CA PHE A 272 6.97 -19.32 3.68
C PHE A 272 6.57 -17.98 3.04
N CYS A 273 5.75 -18.01 2.00
CA CYS A 273 5.23 -16.79 1.36
C CYS A 273 4.28 -16.01 2.26
N GLU A 274 3.39 -16.67 3.00
CA GLU A 274 2.47 -16.03 3.95
C GLU A 274 3.19 -15.39 5.13
N LYS A 275 4.30 -15.98 5.56
CA LYS A 275 5.17 -15.46 6.62
C LYS A 275 6.18 -14.42 6.11
N GLY A 276 6.16 -14.10 4.81
CA GLY A 276 7.02 -13.08 4.21
C GLY A 276 8.45 -13.53 3.87
N LEU A 277 8.79 -14.81 4.10
CA LEU A 277 10.10 -15.40 3.80
C LEU A 277 10.21 -15.86 2.34
N VAL A 278 9.97 -14.95 1.41
CA VAL A 278 9.93 -15.27 -0.03
C VAL A 278 11.27 -15.76 -0.57
N GLY A 279 12.41 -15.33 0.01
CA GLY A 279 13.73 -15.83 -0.39
C GLY A 279 13.89 -17.34 -0.12
N ARG A 280 13.40 -17.83 1.02
CA ARG A 280 13.36 -19.27 1.32
C ARG A 280 12.35 -20.01 0.44
N ALA A 281 11.22 -19.37 0.11
CA ALA A 281 10.26 -19.93 -0.82
C ALA A 281 10.86 -20.11 -2.24
N SER A 282 11.60 -19.12 -2.75
CA SER A 282 12.37 -19.22 -4.00
C SER A 282 13.38 -20.35 -3.94
N TRP A 283 14.15 -20.43 -2.85
CA TRP A 283 15.11 -21.51 -2.65
C TRP A 283 14.45 -22.89 -2.67
N CYS A 284 13.28 -23.06 -2.03
CA CYS A 284 12.53 -24.32 -2.08
C CYS A 284 12.06 -24.66 -3.49
N PHE A 285 11.60 -23.66 -4.26
CA PHE A 285 11.17 -23.84 -5.64
C PHE A 285 12.34 -24.26 -6.56
N ASP A 286 13.51 -23.63 -6.40
CA ASP A 286 14.73 -23.99 -7.14
C ASP A 286 15.26 -25.36 -6.72
N LYS A 287 15.21 -25.68 -5.43
CA LYS A 287 15.62 -26.97 -4.90
C LYS A 287 14.75 -28.09 -5.44
N MET A 288 13.42 -27.89 -5.52
CA MET A 288 12.48 -28.82 -6.15
C MET A 288 12.89 -29.14 -7.60
N ILE A 289 13.27 -28.12 -8.39
CA ILE A 289 13.75 -28.30 -9.78
C ILE A 289 15.07 -29.07 -9.81
N ARG A 290 16.04 -28.73 -8.94
CA ARG A 290 17.34 -29.41 -8.86
C ARG A 290 17.23 -30.87 -8.44
N MET A 291 16.20 -31.22 -7.68
CA MET A 291 15.90 -32.60 -7.29
C MET A 291 15.18 -33.40 -8.39
N GLY A 292 14.96 -32.82 -9.56
CA GLY A 292 14.28 -33.47 -10.68
C GLY A 292 12.75 -33.51 -10.56
N VAL A 293 12.17 -32.85 -9.55
CA VAL A 293 10.72 -32.75 -9.40
C VAL A 293 10.20 -31.66 -10.32
N LYS A 294 9.42 -32.05 -11.33
CA LYS A 294 8.87 -31.11 -12.34
C LYS A 294 7.79 -30.23 -11.70
N PRO A 295 7.97 -28.89 -11.64
CA PRO A 295 6.96 -27.98 -11.09
C PRO A 295 5.67 -28.03 -11.90
N ASN A 296 4.53 -28.03 -11.22
CA ASN A 296 3.21 -27.97 -11.84
C ASN A 296 2.63 -26.54 -11.82
N LEU A 297 1.46 -26.36 -12.44
CA LEU A 297 0.70 -25.10 -12.47
C LEU A 297 0.47 -24.49 -11.07
N ILE A 298 0.21 -25.32 -10.06
CA ILE A 298 -0.08 -24.88 -8.68
C ILE A 298 1.19 -24.37 -8.00
N ASN A 299 2.34 -25.01 -8.22
CA ASN A 299 3.61 -24.53 -7.68
C ASN A 299 3.94 -23.14 -8.22
N PHE A 300 3.82 -22.93 -9.54
CA PHE A 300 4.03 -21.63 -10.17
C PHE A 300 3.04 -20.58 -9.65
N THR A 301 1.75 -20.91 -9.60
CA THR A 301 0.70 -19.98 -9.13
C THR A 301 0.94 -19.55 -7.68
N THR A 302 1.32 -20.50 -6.81
CA THR A 302 1.63 -20.23 -5.40
C THR A 302 2.84 -19.31 -5.28
N MET A 303 3.89 -19.54 -6.07
CA MET A 303 5.08 -18.69 -6.08
C MET A 303 4.78 -17.27 -6.57
N ILE A 304 4.02 -17.14 -7.68
CA ILE A 304 3.55 -15.86 -8.21
C ILE A 304 2.73 -15.11 -7.16
N ASN A 305 1.77 -15.78 -6.50
CA ASN A 305 0.95 -15.19 -5.44
C ASN A 305 1.82 -14.71 -4.25
N GLY A 306 2.81 -15.50 -3.84
CA GLY A 306 3.75 -15.12 -2.79
C GLY A 306 4.60 -13.89 -3.13
N LEU A 307 5.16 -13.86 -4.34
CA LEU A 307 5.92 -12.72 -4.87
C LEU A 307 5.05 -11.46 -4.96
N CYS A 308 3.80 -11.61 -5.41
CA CYS A 308 2.80 -10.54 -5.44
C CYS A 308 2.45 -10.02 -4.04
N LYS A 309 2.25 -10.91 -3.04
CA LYS A 309 1.98 -10.53 -1.65
C LYS A 309 3.13 -9.73 -1.02
N ARG A 310 4.38 -10.07 -1.34
CA ARG A 310 5.57 -9.29 -0.94
C ARG A 310 5.71 -7.96 -1.68
N GLY A 311 5.03 -7.80 -2.82
CA GLY A 311 5.14 -6.63 -3.68
C GLY A 311 6.36 -6.65 -4.62
N SER A 312 6.96 -7.83 -4.83
CA SER A 312 8.06 -8.08 -5.79
C SER A 312 7.47 -8.39 -7.18
N ILE A 313 6.75 -7.42 -7.76
CA ILE A 313 5.94 -7.62 -8.97
C ILE A 313 6.78 -8.03 -10.19
N LYS A 314 8.00 -7.49 -10.35
CA LYS A 314 8.90 -7.85 -11.47
C LYS A 314 9.20 -9.35 -11.49
N GLN A 315 9.65 -9.89 -10.35
CA GLN A 315 9.91 -11.31 -10.18
C GLN A 315 8.66 -12.18 -10.38
N ALA A 316 7.47 -11.66 -10.04
CA ALA A 316 6.22 -12.36 -10.29
C ALA A 316 5.91 -12.49 -11.80
N PHE A 317 6.25 -11.48 -12.62
CA PHE A 317 6.14 -11.56 -14.07
C PHE A 317 7.23 -12.43 -14.70
N GLU A 318 8.48 -12.37 -14.20
CA GLU A 318 9.55 -13.28 -14.62
C GLU A 318 9.15 -14.75 -14.39
N MET A 319 8.54 -15.04 -13.23
CA MET A 319 8.01 -16.37 -12.91
C MET A 319 6.85 -16.79 -13.84
N LEU A 320 6.00 -15.84 -14.26
CA LEU A 320 4.95 -16.08 -15.26
C LEU A 320 5.55 -16.41 -16.64
N GLU A 321 6.58 -15.68 -17.06
CA GLU A 321 7.29 -15.92 -18.32
C GLU A 321 7.99 -17.28 -18.30
N GLU A 322 8.63 -17.65 -17.19
CA GLU A 322 9.21 -18.98 -17.00
C GLU A 322 8.15 -20.08 -17.07
N MET A 323 7.00 -19.87 -16.44
CA MET A 323 5.87 -20.80 -16.49
C MET A 323 5.42 -21.05 -17.95
N VAL A 324 5.26 -19.99 -18.74
CA VAL A 324 4.88 -20.06 -20.16
C VAL A 324 5.98 -20.73 -21.00
N ARG A 325 7.25 -20.37 -20.79
CA ARG A 325 8.40 -20.96 -21.49
C ARG A 325 8.53 -22.46 -21.24
N LYS A 326 8.15 -22.94 -20.05
CA LYS A 326 8.09 -24.37 -19.70
C LYS A 326 6.85 -25.08 -20.24
N GLY A 327 6.01 -24.39 -21.02
CA GLY A 327 4.83 -24.95 -21.70
C GLY A 327 3.54 -24.92 -20.88
N TRP A 328 3.53 -24.31 -19.68
CA TRP A 328 2.33 -24.21 -18.87
C TRP A 328 1.48 -23.01 -19.26
N LYS A 329 0.18 -23.24 -19.48
CA LYS A 329 -0.78 -22.17 -19.75
C LYS A 329 -1.29 -21.57 -18.44
N PRO A 330 -1.15 -20.25 -18.21
CA PRO A 330 -1.73 -19.58 -17.06
C PRO A 330 -3.25 -19.73 -17.03
N ASN A 331 -3.78 -20.06 -15.85
CA ASN A 331 -5.22 -20.13 -15.61
C ASN A 331 -5.74 -18.81 -14.99
N VAL A 332 -7.05 -18.72 -14.78
CA VAL A 332 -7.70 -17.55 -14.16
C VAL A 332 -7.05 -17.19 -12.83
N TYR A 333 -6.76 -18.18 -11.96
CA TYR A 333 -6.15 -17.94 -10.64
C TYR A 333 -4.75 -17.33 -10.71
N THR A 334 -3.94 -17.71 -11.70
CA THR A 334 -2.61 -17.11 -11.93
C THR A 334 -2.76 -15.62 -12.26
N HIS A 335 -3.70 -15.27 -13.14
CA HIS A 335 -3.97 -13.89 -13.49
C HIS A 335 -4.65 -13.11 -12.34
N THR A 336 -5.54 -13.73 -11.56
CA THR A 336 -6.12 -13.14 -10.35
C THR A 336 -5.03 -12.76 -9.34
N ALA A 337 -4.04 -13.63 -9.12
CA ALA A 337 -2.93 -13.36 -8.20
C ALA A 337 -2.10 -12.15 -8.65
N LEU A 338 -1.80 -12.05 -9.95
CA LEU A 338 -1.10 -10.90 -10.54
C LEU A 338 -1.92 -9.61 -10.47
N ILE A 339 -3.21 -9.66 -10.81
CA ILE A 339 -4.14 -8.54 -10.70
C ILE A 339 -4.18 -8.03 -9.25
N HIS A 340 -4.38 -8.92 -8.30
CA HIS A 340 -4.41 -8.58 -6.88
C HIS A 340 -3.07 -7.98 -6.40
N GLY A 341 -1.94 -8.56 -6.83
CA GLY A 341 -0.60 -8.03 -6.54
C GLY A 341 -0.38 -6.62 -7.11
N LEU A 342 -0.79 -6.38 -8.36
CA LEU A 342 -0.70 -5.08 -9.02
C LEU A 342 -1.56 -4.03 -8.33
N CYS A 343 -2.80 -4.39 -7.97
CA CYS A 343 -3.70 -3.53 -7.20
C CYS A 343 -3.09 -3.15 -5.85
N LYS A 344 -2.52 -4.11 -5.10
CA LYS A 344 -1.83 -3.84 -3.82
C LYS A 344 -0.62 -2.92 -3.94
N LYS A 345 0.04 -2.87 -5.11
CA LYS A 345 1.16 -1.96 -5.38
C LYS A 345 0.70 -0.56 -5.79
N GLY A 346 -0.59 -0.36 -6.02
CA GLY A 346 -1.15 0.89 -6.57
C GLY A 346 -0.97 1.03 -8.09
N TRP A 347 -0.82 -0.09 -8.81
CA TRP A 347 -0.70 -0.10 -10.28
C TRP A 347 -2.02 -0.56 -10.93
N THR A 348 -3.14 0.04 -10.52
CA THR A 348 -4.48 -0.45 -10.87
C THR A 348 -4.78 -0.35 -12.37
N GLU A 349 -4.19 0.61 -13.10
CA GLU A 349 -4.34 0.69 -14.57
C GLU A 349 -3.70 -0.51 -15.28
N ARG A 350 -2.54 -0.99 -14.80
CA ARG A 350 -1.91 -2.21 -15.35
C ARG A 350 -2.72 -3.46 -14.98
N ALA A 351 -3.27 -3.49 -13.77
CA ALA A 351 -4.17 -4.55 -13.32
C ALA A 351 -5.43 -4.60 -14.21
N PHE A 352 -6.02 -3.44 -14.52
CA PHE A 352 -7.20 -3.34 -15.37
C PHE A 352 -6.94 -3.80 -16.81
N ARG A 353 -5.76 -3.52 -17.38
CA ARG A 353 -5.37 -4.07 -18.70
C ARG A 353 -5.34 -5.60 -18.70
N LEU A 354 -4.79 -6.23 -17.66
CA LEU A 354 -4.80 -7.69 -17.52
C LEU A 354 -6.22 -8.24 -17.30
N PHE A 355 -7.03 -7.52 -16.52
CA PHE A 355 -8.44 -7.83 -16.34
C PHE A 355 -9.21 -7.80 -17.68
N LEU A 356 -9.01 -6.76 -18.51
CA LEU A 356 -9.62 -6.68 -19.83
C LEU A 356 -9.15 -7.79 -20.78
N LYS A 357 -7.88 -8.20 -20.68
CA LYS A 357 -7.38 -9.36 -21.43
C LYS A 357 -8.10 -10.65 -21.04
N LEU A 358 -8.41 -10.86 -19.76
CA LEU A 358 -9.23 -11.99 -19.30
C LEU A 358 -10.66 -11.89 -19.82
N VAL A 359 -11.30 -10.71 -19.70
CA VAL A 359 -12.68 -10.48 -20.18
C VAL A 359 -12.83 -10.79 -21.67
N ARG A 360 -11.82 -10.45 -22.48
CA ARG A 360 -11.80 -10.70 -23.93
C ARG A 360 -11.38 -12.11 -24.34
N SER A 361 -10.94 -12.93 -23.40
CA SER A 361 -10.45 -14.27 -23.72
C SER A 361 -11.59 -15.29 -23.76
N ASP A 362 -11.62 -16.11 -24.82
CA ASP A 362 -12.65 -17.16 -24.96
C ASP A 362 -12.46 -18.32 -23.98
N ASN A 363 -11.21 -18.55 -23.55
CA ASN A 363 -10.85 -19.69 -22.71
C ASN A 363 -10.90 -19.41 -21.19
N HIS A 364 -10.76 -18.15 -20.75
CA HIS A 364 -10.56 -17.83 -19.33
C HIS A 364 -11.33 -16.57 -18.91
N LYS A 365 -12.60 -16.75 -18.54
CA LYS A 365 -13.43 -15.63 -18.04
C LYS A 365 -13.04 -15.24 -16.60
N PRO A 366 -13.07 -13.94 -16.24
CA PRO A 366 -12.88 -13.51 -14.86
C PRO A 366 -13.93 -14.15 -13.95
N ASN A 367 -13.46 -14.70 -12.83
CA ASN A 367 -14.33 -15.24 -11.78
C ASN A 367 -14.62 -14.19 -10.70
N LEU A 368 -15.47 -14.56 -9.73
CA LEU A 368 -15.80 -13.76 -8.54
C LEU A 368 -14.55 -13.14 -7.89
N HIS A 369 -13.51 -13.94 -7.61
CA HIS A 369 -12.28 -13.47 -6.97
C HIS A 369 -11.53 -12.41 -7.80
N THR A 370 -11.58 -12.50 -9.12
CA THR A 370 -10.94 -11.53 -10.02
C THR A 370 -11.65 -10.18 -9.99
N TYR A 371 -12.99 -10.19 -9.99
CA TYR A 371 -13.79 -8.98 -9.81
C TYR A 371 -13.54 -8.36 -8.43
N THR A 372 -13.59 -9.16 -7.35
CA THR A 372 -13.33 -8.65 -6.00
C THR A 372 -11.92 -8.05 -5.86
N ALA A 373 -10.90 -8.64 -6.50
CA ALA A 373 -9.55 -8.11 -6.49
C ALA A 373 -9.45 -6.74 -7.19
N MET A 374 -10.10 -6.57 -8.35
CA MET A 374 -10.15 -5.29 -9.05
C MET A 374 -10.94 -4.23 -8.29
N ILE A 375 -12.10 -4.60 -7.72
CA ILE A 375 -12.91 -3.74 -6.86
C ILE A 375 -12.06 -3.26 -5.67
N SER A 376 -11.34 -4.18 -5.00
CA SER A 376 -10.42 -3.83 -3.91
C SER A 376 -9.32 -2.87 -4.34
N GLY A 377 -8.76 -3.05 -5.53
CA GLY A 377 -7.77 -2.14 -6.10
C GLY A 377 -8.30 -0.73 -6.31
N TYR A 378 -9.47 -0.59 -6.95
CA TYR A 378 -10.10 0.73 -7.11
C TYR A 378 -10.47 1.36 -5.78
N CYS A 379 -10.90 0.57 -4.79
CA CYS A 379 -11.15 1.06 -3.44
C CYS A 379 -9.88 1.57 -2.73
N GLN A 380 -8.68 1.07 -3.06
CA GLN A 380 -7.42 1.52 -2.47
C GLN A 380 -6.89 2.82 -3.10
N GLU A 381 -7.28 3.12 -4.35
CA GLU A 381 -6.94 4.37 -5.07
C GLU A 381 -8.05 5.43 -4.96
N ASP A 382 -9.01 5.28 -4.03
CA ASP A 382 -10.17 6.17 -3.85
C ASP A 382 -11.07 6.33 -5.09
N LYS A 383 -11.04 5.37 -6.03
CA LYS A 383 -11.85 5.36 -7.26
C LYS A 383 -13.17 4.61 -7.07
N MET A 384 -14.00 5.06 -6.12
CA MET A 384 -15.23 4.35 -5.71
C MET A 384 -16.25 4.16 -6.85
N SER A 385 -16.42 5.15 -7.73
CA SER A 385 -17.34 5.06 -8.88
C SER A 385 -17.01 3.89 -9.82
N ARG A 386 -15.72 3.64 -10.08
CA ARG A 386 -15.25 2.50 -10.88
C ARG A 386 -15.44 1.17 -10.16
N ALA A 387 -15.31 1.15 -8.83
CA ALA A 387 -15.56 -0.03 -8.01
C ALA A 387 -17.04 -0.44 -8.04
N GLU A 388 -17.96 0.52 -7.89
CA GLU A 388 -19.41 0.30 -8.01
C GLU A 388 -19.81 -0.15 -9.42
N MET A 389 -19.24 0.47 -10.48
CA MET A 389 -19.48 0.05 -11.87
C MET A 389 -19.05 -1.41 -12.11
N LEU A 390 -17.94 -1.87 -11.53
CA LEU A 390 -17.52 -3.26 -11.63
C LEU A 390 -18.45 -4.21 -10.88
N LEU A 391 -19.05 -3.80 -9.76
CA LEU A 391 -20.09 -4.59 -9.08
C LEU A 391 -21.33 -4.75 -9.98
N SER A 392 -21.80 -3.68 -10.62
CA SER A 392 -22.94 -3.76 -11.54
C SER A 392 -22.65 -4.68 -12.73
N ARG A 393 -21.48 -4.51 -13.36
CA ARG A 393 -21.01 -5.39 -14.46
C ARG A 393 -20.91 -6.85 -14.04
N MET A 394 -20.49 -7.11 -12.80
CA MET A 394 -20.41 -8.46 -12.26
C MET A 394 -21.80 -9.09 -12.15
N LYS A 395 -22.80 -8.35 -11.64
CA LYS A 395 -24.20 -8.79 -11.57
C LYS A 395 -24.81 -9.01 -12.96
N GLU A 396 -24.56 -8.10 -13.90
CA GLU A 396 -25.01 -8.21 -15.31
C GLU A 396 -24.49 -9.47 -16.00
N GLN A 397 -23.29 -9.93 -15.64
CA GLN A 397 -22.70 -11.17 -16.16
C GLN A 397 -23.21 -12.44 -15.44
N GLY A 398 -24.19 -12.31 -14.54
CA GLY A 398 -24.76 -13.42 -13.77
C GLY A 398 -23.86 -13.92 -12.64
N LEU A 399 -22.80 -13.19 -12.28
CA LEU A 399 -21.97 -13.54 -11.13
C LEU A 399 -22.59 -12.97 -9.85
N VAL A 400 -22.86 -13.83 -8.88
CA VAL A 400 -23.46 -13.44 -7.60
C VAL A 400 -22.37 -12.90 -6.65
N PRO A 401 -22.45 -11.63 -6.20
CA PRO A 401 -21.55 -11.10 -5.18
C PRO A 401 -21.66 -11.87 -3.88
N ASN A 402 -20.52 -12.08 -3.22
CA ASN A 402 -20.48 -12.69 -1.90
C ASN A 402 -20.25 -11.63 -0.82
N THR A 403 -20.34 -12.07 0.45
CA THR A 403 -20.02 -11.24 1.62
C THR A 403 -18.71 -10.47 1.48
N ASN A 404 -17.64 -11.11 1.03
CA ASN A 404 -16.32 -10.47 0.89
C ASN A 404 -16.31 -9.32 -0.13
N THR A 405 -17.08 -9.42 -1.21
CA THR A 405 -17.19 -8.38 -2.24
C THR A 405 -17.86 -7.13 -1.67
N TYR A 406 -18.97 -7.32 -0.96
CA TYR A 406 -19.64 -6.21 -0.25
C TYR A 406 -18.80 -5.64 0.88
N THR A 407 -18.16 -6.47 1.71
CA THR A 407 -17.23 -6.01 2.75
C THR A 407 -16.09 -5.17 2.17
N THR A 408 -15.60 -5.52 0.98
CA THR A 408 -14.55 -4.76 0.28
C THR A 408 -15.03 -3.37 -0.11
N LEU A 409 -16.23 -3.25 -0.67
CA LEU A 409 -16.85 -1.96 -1.01
C LEU A 409 -17.13 -1.12 0.24
N VAL A 410 -17.75 -1.73 1.27
CA VAL A 410 -17.99 -1.08 2.57
C VAL A 410 -16.67 -0.54 3.14
N SER A 411 -15.61 -1.35 3.16
CA SER A 411 -14.28 -0.92 3.63
C SER A 411 -13.70 0.22 2.78
N GLY A 412 -13.86 0.16 1.45
CA GLY A 412 -13.44 1.21 0.53
C GLY A 412 -14.13 2.55 0.80
N HIS A 413 -15.47 2.54 0.85
CA HIS A 413 -16.26 3.73 1.17
C HIS A 413 -15.95 4.28 2.56
N CYS A 414 -15.73 3.43 3.55
CA CYS A 414 -15.33 3.86 4.89
C CYS A 414 -13.95 4.55 4.93
N LYS A 415 -12.98 4.05 4.16
CA LYS A 415 -11.65 4.67 4.04
C LYS A 415 -11.73 6.04 3.35
N ALA A 416 -12.47 6.13 2.25
CA ALA A 416 -12.76 7.39 1.55
C ALA A 416 -13.57 8.37 2.41
N GLY A 417 -14.41 7.86 3.32
CA GLY A 417 -15.18 8.66 4.27
C GLY A 417 -16.67 8.73 4.02
N ASN A 418 -17.14 8.01 3.02
CA ASN A 418 -18.52 7.99 2.58
C ASN A 418 -19.29 6.97 3.43
N PHE A 419 -19.44 7.26 4.73
CA PHE A 419 -20.07 6.34 5.68
C PHE A 419 -21.55 6.07 5.37
N GLU A 420 -22.27 7.05 4.83
CA GLU A 420 -23.67 6.88 4.41
C GLU A 420 -23.79 5.78 3.35
N ARG A 421 -22.99 5.89 2.29
CA ARG A 421 -22.92 4.87 1.23
C ARG A 421 -22.44 3.51 1.76
N ALA A 422 -21.53 3.51 2.75
CA ALA A 422 -21.10 2.27 3.39
C ALA A 422 -22.24 1.59 4.18
N TYR A 423 -23.10 2.34 4.87
CA TYR A 423 -24.29 1.80 5.53
C TYR A 423 -25.33 1.31 4.52
N GLU A 424 -25.55 2.04 3.43
CA GLU A 424 -26.42 1.59 2.34
C GLU A 424 -25.95 0.24 1.76
N PHE A 425 -24.64 0.08 1.54
CA PHE A 425 -24.11 -1.21 1.09
C PHE A 425 -24.29 -2.32 2.12
N MET A 426 -24.22 -2.04 3.43
CA MET A 426 -24.54 -3.03 4.46
C MET A 426 -26.02 -3.44 4.41
N ASP A 427 -26.93 -2.50 4.14
CA ASP A 427 -28.36 -2.79 4.02
C ASP A 427 -28.69 -3.54 2.71
N ILE A 428 -28.01 -3.21 1.60
CA ILE A 428 -28.09 -3.98 0.34
C ILE A 428 -27.62 -5.41 0.56
N MET A 429 -26.49 -5.59 1.27
CA MET A 429 -25.94 -6.89 1.62
C MET A 429 -26.96 -7.74 2.40
N ASP A 430 -27.58 -7.15 3.45
CA ASP A 430 -28.65 -7.78 4.25
C ASP A 430 -29.86 -8.17 3.37
N LYS A 431 -30.32 -7.28 2.48
CA LYS A 431 -31.49 -7.51 1.60
C LYS A 431 -31.25 -8.59 0.56
N GLU A 432 -30.02 -8.71 0.04
CA GLU A 432 -29.64 -9.74 -0.92
C GLU A 432 -29.33 -11.10 -0.28
N GLY A 433 -29.54 -11.25 1.03
CA GLY A 433 -29.36 -12.52 1.74
C GLY A 433 -27.94 -12.77 2.24
N PHE A 434 -27.08 -11.75 2.23
CA PHE A 434 -25.70 -11.82 2.72
C PHE A 434 -25.60 -10.99 4.02
N PRO A 435 -25.85 -11.53 5.21
CA PRO A 435 -25.82 -10.72 6.43
C PRO A 435 -24.38 -10.22 6.75
N PRO A 436 -24.17 -8.94 7.11
CA PRO A 436 -22.89 -8.41 7.52
C PRO A 436 -22.29 -9.21 8.67
N ASN A 437 -21.08 -9.74 8.44
CA ASN A 437 -20.34 -10.47 9.45
C ASN A 437 -19.46 -9.52 10.30
N ILE A 438 -18.73 -10.08 11.27
CA ILE A 438 -17.86 -9.30 12.16
C ILE A 438 -16.79 -8.51 11.38
N TYR A 439 -16.31 -9.01 10.25
CA TYR A 439 -15.34 -8.31 9.40
C TYR A 439 -15.91 -7.04 8.76
N THR A 440 -17.15 -7.09 8.28
CA THR A 440 -17.85 -5.90 7.76
C THR A 440 -18.00 -4.84 8.86
N TYR A 441 -18.43 -5.24 10.06
CA TYR A 441 -18.52 -4.34 11.19
C TYR A 441 -17.15 -3.77 11.60
N ASN A 442 -16.12 -4.61 11.68
CA ASN A 442 -14.75 -4.19 12.02
C ASN A 442 -14.21 -3.14 11.02
N ALA A 443 -14.48 -3.28 9.72
CA ALA A 443 -14.05 -2.31 8.72
C ALA A 443 -14.66 -0.91 8.94
N VAL A 444 -15.94 -0.85 9.28
CA VAL A 444 -16.65 0.41 9.59
C VAL A 444 -16.16 0.98 10.93
N ILE A 445 -16.07 0.13 11.97
CA ILE A 445 -15.59 0.51 13.31
C ILE A 445 -14.17 1.08 13.25
N ASP A 446 -13.23 0.41 12.58
CA ASP A 446 -11.85 0.89 12.43
C ASP A 446 -11.79 2.27 11.75
N SER A 447 -12.58 2.46 10.70
CA SER A 447 -12.62 3.72 9.96
C SER A 447 -13.29 4.85 10.76
N LEU A 448 -14.35 4.56 11.51
CA LEU A 448 -14.98 5.53 12.43
C LEU A 448 -14.02 5.93 13.55
N CYS A 449 -13.32 4.96 14.15
CA CYS A 449 -12.30 5.20 15.17
C CYS A 449 -11.17 6.10 14.63
N LYS A 450 -10.62 5.79 13.45
CA LYS A 450 -9.57 6.61 12.81
C LYS A 450 -9.97 8.06 12.52
N ARG A 451 -11.27 8.33 12.38
CA ARG A 451 -11.82 9.68 12.19
C ARG A 451 -12.37 10.31 13.48
N GLY A 452 -12.11 9.70 14.64
CA GLY A 452 -12.49 10.22 15.95
C GLY A 452 -13.96 9.99 16.36
N ARG A 453 -14.78 9.30 15.55
CA ARG A 453 -16.22 9.05 15.80
C ARG A 453 -16.44 7.78 16.64
N VAL A 454 -15.83 7.72 17.81
CA VAL A 454 -15.79 6.49 18.65
C VAL A 454 -17.14 6.16 19.29
N GLU A 455 -17.99 7.15 19.55
CA GLU A 455 -19.34 6.95 20.11
C GLU A 455 -20.21 6.15 19.15
N GLU A 456 -20.12 6.44 17.85
CA GLU A 456 -20.81 5.69 16.80
C GLU A 456 -20.24 4.28 16.65
N ALA A 457 -18.92 4.13 16.69
CA ALA A 457 -18.27 2.83 16.70
C ALA A 457 -18.75 1.95 17.87
N ASN A 458 -18.93 2.54 19.06
CA ASN A 458 -19.49 1.87 20.23
C ASN A 458 -20.97 1.50 20.07
N LYS A 459 -21.78 2.32 19.39
CA LYS A 459 -23.17 1.96 19.04
C LYS A 459 -23.20 0.79 18.05
N LEU A 460 -22.31 0.82 17.06
CA LEU A 460 -22.26 -0.17 15.99
C LEU A 460 -21.83 -1.56 16.49
N ILE A 461 -20.85 -1.64 17.40
CA ILE A 461 -20.47 -2.92 18.00
C ILE A 461 -21.59 -3.50 18.90
N ARG A 462 -22.36 -2.65 19.59
CA ARG A 462 -23.55 -3.10 20.33
C ARG A 462 -24.62 -3.64 19.38
N LYS A 463 -24.81 -3.03 18.20
CA LYS A 463 -25.71 -3.55 17.16
C LYS A 463 -25.24 -4.93 16.66
N ALA A 464 -23.93 -5.10 16.45
CA ALA A 464 -23.36 -6.39 16.07
C ALA A 464 -23.62 -7.49 17.13
N PHE A 465 -23.45 -7.17 18.42
CA PHE A 465 -23.74 -8.12 19.52
C PHE A 465 -25.23 -8.48 19.61
N ARG A 466 -26.14 -7.54 19.38
CA ARG A 466 -27.59 -7.84 19.35
C ARG A 466 -27.97 -8.78 18.20
N ARG A 467 -27.19 -8.80 17.12
CA ARG A 467 -27.34 -9.73 15.99
C ARG A 467 -26.69 -11.10 16.25
N GLY A 468 -26.18 -11.35 17.45
CA GLY A 468 -25.54 -12.62 17.81
C GLY A 468 -24.10 -12.78 17.32
N LEU A 469 -23.48 -11.72 16.78
CA LEU A 469 -22.08 -11.78 16.36
C LEU A 469 -21.15 -11.70 17.57
N ALA A 470 -20.14 -12.57 17.63
CA ALA A 470 -19.09 -12.50 18.63
C ALA A 470 -17.97 -11.55 18.17
N ALA A 471 -17.42 -10.75 19.08
CA ALA A 471 -16.24 -9.95 18.79
C ALA A 471 -15.02 -10.87 18.61
N ASP A 472 -14.26 -10.64 17.55
CA ASP A 472 -13.02 -11.33 17.30
C ASP A 472 -11.83 -10.55 17.88
N ARG A 473 -10.62 -11.13 17.80
CA ARG A 473 -9.38 -10.48 18.23
C ARG A 473 -9.15 -9.13 17.53
N VAL A 474 -9.56 -8.98 16.27
CA VAL A 474 -9.38 -7.76 15.50
C VAL A 474 -10.27 -6.64 16.05
N THR A 475 -11.52 -6.94 16.39
CA THR A 475 -12.45 -6.01 17.04
C THR A 475 -11.85 -5.43 18.31
N TYR A 476 -11.36 -6.27 19.22
CA TYR A 476 -10.74 -5.82 20.47
C TYR A 476 -9.48 -5.00 20.22
N THR A 477 -8.66 -5.41 19.24
CA THR A 477 -7.43 -4.68 18.87
C THR A 477 -7.75 -3.26 18.36
N ILE A 478 -8.79 -3.10 17.54
CA ILE A 478 -9.23 -1.79 17.03
C ILE A 478 -9.58 -0.87 18.20
N PHE A 479 -10.46 -1.30 19.12
CA PHE A 479 -10.85 -0.48 20.27
C PHE A 479 -9.69 -0.18 21.21
N ILE A 480 -8.85 -1.17 21.53
CA ILE A 480 -7.68 -0.97 22.40
C ILE A 480 -6.69 0.02 21.78
N SER A 481 -6.42 -0.12 20.48
CA SER A 481 -5.51 0.79 19.76
C SER A 481 -6.04 2.23 19.72
N GLU A 482 -7.36 2.41 19.58
CA GLU A 482 -7.99 3.72 19.54
C GLU A 482 -7.96 4.41 20.91
N HIS A 483 -8.37 3.70 21.96
CA HIS A 483 -8.26 4.20 23.33
C HIS A 483 -6.80 4.56 23.68
N CYS A 484 -5.83 3.77 23.20
CA CYS A 484 -4.40 4.08 23.34
C CYS A 484 -3.97 5.37 22.61
N LYS A 485 -4.52 5.66 21.42
CA LYS A 485 -4.23 6.90 20.67
C LYS A 485 -4.83 8.13 21.35
N ARG A 486 -6.02 8.01 21.93
CA ARG A 486 -6.70 9.08 22.69
C ARG A 486 -6.16 9.25 24.11
N ALA A 487 -5.07 8.54 24.46
CA ALA A 487 -4.47 8.51 25.79
C ALA A 487 -5.40 8.02 26.92
N ASP A 488 -6.50 7.33 26.59
CA ASP A 488 -7.40 6.69 27.55
C ASP A 488 -6.97 5.23 27.82
N ILE A 489 -6.00 5.07 28.71
CA ILE A 489 -5.52 3.73 29.11
C ILE A 489 -6.59 2.93 29.84
N ASN A 490 -7.48 3.58 30.58
CA ASN A 490 -8.50 2.87 31.36
C ASN A 490 -9.51 2.18 30.44
N GLY A 491 -9.99 2.88 29.40
CA GLY A 491 -10.82 2.28 28.36
C GLY A 491 -10.12 1.13 27.64
N ALA A 492 -8.84 1.29 27.29
CA ALA A 492 -8.03 0.23 26.68
C ALA A 492 -7.93 -1.03 27.56
N LEU A 493 -7.70 -0.87 28.86
CA LEU A 493 -7.62 -2.00 29.81
C LEU A 493 -8.97 -2.71 30.01
N VAL A 494 -10.09 -1.99 29.93
CA VAL A 494 -11.43 -2.60 30.01
C VAL A 494 -11.65 -3.56 28.84
N PHE A 495 -11.32 -3.13 27.61
CA PHE A 495 -11.41 -4.00 26.44
C PHE A 495 -10.39 -5.14 26.47
N PHE A 496 -9.17 -4.90 26.96
CA PHE A 496 -8.16 -5.94 27.16
C PHE A 496 -8.64 -7.02 28.14
N THR A 497 -9.21 -6.63 29.28
CA THR A 497 -9.76 -7.56 30.27
C THR A 497 -10.92 -8.35 29.69
N LYS A 498 -11.79 -7.69 28.90
CA LYS A 498 -12.90 -8.36 28.24
C LYS A 498 -12.43 -9.39 27.21
N MET A 499 -11.38 -9.09 26.45
CA MET A 499 -10.76 -10.02 25.50
C MET A 499 -10.25 -11.29 26.21
N VAL A 500 -9.53 -11.11 27.31
CA VAL A 500 -8.98 -12.21 28.13
C VAL A 500 -10.08 -13.05 28.77
N LYS A 501 -11.15 -12.42 29.28
CA LYS A 501 -12.31 -13.13 29.85
C LYS A 501 -13.07 -13.98 28.83
N VAL A 502 -13.06 -13.58 27.57
CA VAL A 502 -13.67 -14.35 26.46
C VAL A 502 -12.76 -15.50 26.01
N GLY A 503 -11.55 -15.63 26.59
CA GLY A 503 -10.59 -16.68 26.25
C GLY A 503 -9.74 -16.36 25.01
N LEU A 504 -9.77 -15.13 24.51
CA LEU A 504 -8.95 -14.71 23.38
C LEU A 504 -7.55 -14.33 23.86
N GLN A 505 -6.52 -14.98 23.31
CA GLN A 505 -5.12 -14.70 23.65
C GLN A 505 -4.65 -13.40 22.98
N PRO A 506 -4.12 -12.44 23.76
CA PRO A 506 -3.46 -11.25 23.24
C PRO A 506 -2.26 -11.61 22.36
N ASP A 507 -2.00 -10.81 21.32
CA ASP A 507 -0.81 -10.95 20.52
C ASP A 507 0.27 -9.94 20.90
N ILE A 508 1.45 -10.15 20.34
CA ILE A 508 2.56 -9.24 20.56
C ILE A 508 2.26 -7.81 20.06
N HIS A 509 1.44 -7.67 19.01
CA HIS A 509 1.06 -6.36 18.47
C HIS A 509 0.21 -5.55 19.46
N LEU A 510 -0.73 -6.19 20.14
CA LEU A 510 -1.58 -5.60 21.16
C LEU A 510 -0.77 -5.20 22.39
N TYR A 511 0.10 -6.09 22.88
CA TYR A 511 1.05 -5.75 23.94
C TYR A 511 1.94 -4.58 23.55
N THR A 512 2.47 -4.56 22.33
CA THR A 512 3.29 -3.45 21.81
C THR A 512 2.52 -2.14 21.78
N THR A 513 1.25 -2.18 21.36
CA THR A 513 0.37 -1.00 21.31
C THR A 513 0.11 -0.43 22.71
N LEU A 514 -0.17 -1.30 23.69
CA LEU A 514 -0.34 -0.92 25.08
C LEU A 514 0.96 -0.38 25.68
N ILE A 515 2.08 -1.08 25.50
CA ILE A 515 3.42 -0.66 25.94
C ILE A 515 3.73 0.74 25.39
N ALA A 516 3.55 0.96 24.08
CA ALA A 516 3.78 2.26 23.46
C ALA A 516 2.87 3.36 24.06
N ALA A 517 1.62 3.05 24.40
CA ALA A 517 0.72 4.00 25.07
C ALA A 517 1.21 4.37 26.47
N TYR A 518 1.63 3.38 27.28
CA TYR A 518 2.21 3.62 28.60
C TYR A 518 3.53 4.42 28.53
N CYS A 519 4.39 4.12 27.55
CA CYS A 519 5.63 4.85 27.30
C CYS A 519 5.36 6.31 26.89
N ARG A 520 4.29 6.60 26.12
CA ARG A 520 3.90 7.98 25.79
C ARG A 520 3.44 8.78 27.02
N GLN A 521 2.85 8.11 28.02
CA GLN A 521 2.40 8.72 29.28
C GLN A 521 3.45 8.74 30.39
N LYS A 522 4.71 8.40 30.10
CA LYS A 522 5.82 8.29 31.09
C LYS A 522 5.54 7.31 32.24
N LYS A 523 4.66 6.32 32.04
CA LYS A 523 4.34 5.29 33.04
C LYS A 523 5.21 4.05 32.85
N MET A 524 6.54 4.21 32.99
CA MET A 524 7.51 3.19 32.59
C MET A 524 7.42 1.89 33.40
N LYS A 525 7.16 1.96 34.71
CA LYS A 525 7.00 0.77 35.57
C LYS A 525 5.91 -0.19 35.10
N GLU A 526 4.81 0.33 34.57
CA GLU A 526 3.70 -0.50 34.06
C GLU A 526 4.01 -1.06 32.66
N SER A 527 4.76 -0.32 31.83
CA SER A 527 5.23 -0.84 30.54
C SER A 527 6.23 -1.98 30.67
N GLU A 528 7.13 -1.93 31.67
CA GLU A 528 8.09 -3.00 31.96
C GLU A 528 7.37 -4.29 32.38
N LYS A 529 6.39 -4.19 33.28
CA LYS A 529 5.55 -5.32 33.67
C LYS A 529 4.86 -5.95 32.47
N LEU A 530 4.25 -5.14 31.59
CA LEU A 530 3.59 -5.64 30.38
C LEU A 530 4.55 -6.37 29.43
N LEU A 531 5.78 -5.89 29.29
CA LEU A 531 6.82 -6.57 28.50
C LEU A 531 7.21 -7.91 29.13
N GLU A 532 7.40 -7.96 30.45
CA GLU A 532 7.67 -9.20 31.17
C GLU A 532 6.52 -10.20 31.08
N PHE A 533 5.27 -9.73 31.06
CA PHE A 533 4.11 -10.59 30.83
C PHE A 533 4.08 -11.14 29.40
N ALA A 534 4.41 -10.32 28.39
CA ALA A 534 4.48 -10.79 27.00
C ALA A 534 5.58 -11.87 26.83
N VAL A 535 6.75 -11.65 27.44
CA VAL A 535 7.86 -12.62 27.40
C VAL A 535 7.51 -13.92 28.14
N ARG A 536 6.83 -13.83 29.30
CA ARG A 536 6.35 -15.02 30.04
C ARG A 536 5.25 -15.81 29.32
N ALA A 537 4.57 -15.18 28.37
CA ALA A 537 3.59 -15.83 27.52
C ALA A 537 4.21 -16.40 26.23
N ASP A 538 5.53 -16.58 26.18
CA ASP A 538 6.32 -17.03 25.03
C ASP A 538 6.11 -16.20 23.74
N LEU A 539 5.69 -14.94 23.89
CA LEU A 539 5.57 -14.00 22.76
C LEU A 539 6.91 -13.31 22.53
N ILE A 540 7.46 -13.47 21.33
CA ILE A 540 8.72 -12.84 20.93
C ILE A 540 8.49 -11.34 20.74
N PRO A 541 9.10 -10.45 21.55
CA PRO A 541 8.93 -9.02 21.40
C PRO A 541 9.48 -8.52 20.07
N THR A 542 8.76 -7.61 19.44
CA THR A 542 9.14 -7.08 18.12
C THR A 542 10.12 -5.93 18.25
N LYS A 543 10.75 -5.56 17.13
CA LYS A 543 11.56 -4.34 17.02
C LYS A 543 10.79 -3.07 17.47
N GLU A 544 9.48 -3.01 17.22
CA GLU A 544 8.63 -1.87 17.59
C GLU A 544 8.41 -1.80 19.11
N THR A 545 8.34 -2.96 19.76
CA THR A 545 8.22 -3.09 21.22
C THR A 545 9.45 -2.51 21.92
N TYR A 546 10.65 -2.96 21.54
CA TYR A 546 11.89 -2.44 22.11
C TYR A 546 12.12 -0.96 21.78
N THR A 547 11.83 -0.53 20.54
CA THR A 547 11.92 0.88 20.15
C THR A 547 11.00 1.76 20.98
N SER A 548 9.78 1.30 21.27
CA SER A 548 8.82 2.01 22.14
C SER A 548 9.32 2.13 23.57
N MET A 549 9.91 1.07 24.13
CA MET A 549 10.52 1.06 25.46
C MET A 549 11.71 2.02 25.55
N ILE A 550 12.62 1.98 24.57
CA ILE A 550 13.78 2.88 24.49
C ILE A 550 13.30 4.33 24.40
N CYS A 551 12.36 4.64 23.49
CA CYS A 551 11.77 5.97 23.39
C CYS A 551 11.12 6.43 24.71
N GLY A 552 10.43 5.52 25.41
CA GLY A 552 9.80 5.78 26.70
C GLY A 552 10.82 6.15 27.77
N HIS A 553 11.84 5.32 27.98
CA HIS A 553 12.89 5.58 28.95
C HIS A 553 13.70 6.86 28.63
N CYS A 554 13.96 7.14 27.34
CA CYS A 554 14.59 8.40 26.93
C CYS A 554 13.73 9.64 27.23
N ARG A 555 12.39 9.53 27.27
CA ARG A 555 11.48 10.63 27.65
C ARG A 555 11.30 10.78 29.16
N ASP A 556 11.51 9.70 29.90
CA ASP A 556 11.50 9.65 31.36
C ASP A 556 12.82 10.12 31.97
N GLY A 557 13.89 10.21 31.16
CA GLY A 557 15.22 10.63 31.59
C GLY A 557 16.10 9.49 32.11
N ASN A 558 15.61 8.25 32.12
CA ASN A 558 16.37 7.08 32.57
C ASN A 558 17.13 6.43 31.41
N ILE A 559 18.26 7.04 31.03
CA ILE A 559 19.08 6.59 29.89
C ILE A 559 19.76 5.24 30.14
N ALA A 560 20.14 4.93 31.40
CA ALA A 560 20.75 3.66 31.76
C ALA A 560 19.85 2.46 31.40
N SER A 561 18.55 2.55 31.73
CA SER A 561 17.57 1.54 31.32
C SER A 561 17.38 1.50 29.80
N ALA A 562 17.41 2.65 29.10
CA ALA A 562 17.30 2.69 27.64
C ALA A 562 18.44 1.93 26.94
N ILE A 563 19.68 2.08 27.41
CA ILE A 563 20.85 1.34 26.90
C ILE A 563 20.72 -0.16 27.17
N LYS A 564 20.25 -0.54 28.38
CA LYS A 564 20.00 -1.95 28.73
C LYS A 564 19.00 -2.60 27.77
N TYR A 565 17.90 -1.93 27.43
CA TYR A 565 16.92 -2.46 26.47
C TYR A 565 17.44 -2.47 25.03
N PHE A 566 18.32 -1.55 24.66
CA PHE A 566 19.01 -1.56 23.37
C PHE A 566 19.96 -2.75 23.20
N GLN A 567 20.71 -3.11 24.25
CA GLN A 567 21.55 -4.31 24.27
C GLN A 567 20.68 -5.58 24.23
N ARG A 568 19.64 -5.63 25.08
CA ARG A 568 18.69 -6.75 25.13
C ARG A 568 18.02 -7.00 23.78
N MET A 569 17.77 -5.96 23.00
CA MET A 569 17.25 -6.08 21.63
C MET A 569 18.20 -6.87 20.72
N GLY A 570 19.51 -6.64 20.84
CA GLY A 570 20.54 -7.41 20.14
C GLY A 570 20.60 -8.87 20.57
N ASP A 571 20.51 -9.13 21.88
CA ASP A 571 20.53 -10.49 22.45
C ASP A 571 19.35 -11.35 21.98
N HIS A 572 18.19 -10.72 21.72
CA HIS A 572 16.99 -11.39 21.21
C HIS A 572 16.95 -11.46 19.67
N GLY A 573 18.08 -11.20 18.98
CA GLY A 573 18.19 -11.29 17.52
C GLY A 573 17.42 -10.19 16.75
N CYS A 574 16.97 -9.13 17.43
CA CYS A 574 16.30 -8.01 16.79
C CYS A 574 17.32 -6.95 16.37
N ALA A 575 17.52 -6.75 15.05
CA ALA A 575 18.41 -5.72 14.55
C ALA A 575 17.80 -4.31 14.78
N PRO A 576 18.52 -3.36 15.43
CA PRO A 576 18.03 -2.00 15.62
C PRO A 576 17.94 -1.25 14.28
N ASP A 577 16.87 -0.47 14.11
CA ASP A 577 16.64 0.33 12.91
C ASP A 577 17.06 1.80 13.11
N SER A 578 16.98 2.58 12.03
CA SER A 578 17.32 4.02 12.05
C SER A 578 16.50 4.81 13.10
N ILE A 579 15.28 4.37 13.40
CA ILE A 579 14.41 5.01 14.40
C ILE A 579 14.87 4.63 15.81
N THR A 580 15.24 3.38 16.06
CA THR A 580 15.78 2.90 17.34
C THR A 580 17.08 3.63 17.71
N TYR A 581 18.06 3.64 16.80
CA TYR A 581 19.31 4.40 16.97
C TYR A 581 19.02 5.88 17.17
N GLY A 582 18.12 6.42 16.36
CA GLY A 582 17.78 7.84 16.40
C GLY A 582 17.14 8.30 17.71
N ALA A 583 16.27 7.47 18.29
CA ALA A 583 15.66 7.72 19.59
C ALA A 583 16.68 7.72 20.74
N LEU A 584 17.60 6.75 20.74
CA LEU A 584 18.64 6.65 21.76
C LEU A 584 19.65 7.80 21.66
N ILE A 585 20.08 8.16 20.44
CA ILE A 585 20.93 9.34 20.19
C ILE A 585 20.26 10.60 20.69
N SER A 586 18.97 10.81 20.40
CA SER A 586 18.22 11.97 20.91
C SER A 586 18.12 11.96 22.44
N GLY A 587 17.95 10.80 23.06
CA GLY A 587 17.96 10.64 24.52
C GLY A 587 19.31 10.99 25.16
N LEU A 588 20.40 10.43 24.64
CA LEU A 588 21.77 10.70 25.10
C LEU A 588 22.17 12.18 24.92
N CYS A 589 21.74 12.80 23.82
CA CYS A 589 21.91 14.23 23.59
C CYS A 589 21.18 15.12 24.62
N LYS A 590 20.08 14.64 25.21
CA LYS A 590 19.35 15.35 26.28
C LYS A 590 20.01 15.19 27.65
N ASP A 591 20.68 14.06 27.88
CA ASP A 591 21.43 13.73 29.11
C ASP A 591 22.91 14.15 29.04
N GLU A 592 23.27 14.96 28.02
CA GLU A 592 24.61 15.53 27.77
C GLU A 592 25.76 14.54 27.51
N LYS A 593 25.47 13.25 27.33
CA LYS A 593 26.44 12.19 27.00
C LYS A 593 26.75 12.12 25.50
N LEU A 594 27.41 13.16 24.97
CA LEU A 594 27.63 13.31 23.53
C LEU A 594 28.58 12.26 22.93
N GLU A 595 29.63 11.85 23.64
CA GLU A 595 30.59 10.85 23.14
C GLU A 595 29.98 9.45 22.96
N GLU A 596 29.03 9.08 23.82
CA GLU A 596 28.25 7.85 23.65
C GLU A 596 27.29 7.97 22.46
N ALA A 597 26.66 9.13 22.28
CA ALA A 597 25.78 9.39 21.14
C ALA A 597 26.52 9.37 19.80
N ARG A 598 27.75 9.89 19.75
CA ARG A 598 28.62 9.86 18.56
C ARG A 598 29.06 8.44 18.21
N ARG A 599 29.51 7.66 19.18
CA ARG A 599 29.85 6.23 18.97
C ARG A 599 28.67 5.43 18.40
N LEU A 600 27.46 5.67 18.89
CA LEU A 600 26.25 5.04 18.37
C LEU A 600 25.90 5.50 16.95
N TYR A 601 26.13 6.78 16.63
CA TYR A 601 25.93 7.31 15.28
C TYR A 601 26.92 6.68 14.28
N ASP A 602 28.20 6.58 14.65
CA ASP A 602 29.22 5.97 13.80
C ASP A 602 28.92 4.48 13.57
N THR A 603 28.54 3.76 14.63
CA THR A 603 28.10 2.35 14.53
C THR A 603 26.89 2.18 13.59
N MET A 604 25.96 3.14 13.58
CA MET A 604 24.79 3.12 12.69
C MET A 604 25.21 3.32 11.22
N MET A 605 26.14 4.25 10.96
CA MET A 605 26.68 4.51 9.63
C MET A 605 27.47 3.32 9.09
N ASP A 606 28.28 2.66 9.92
CA ASP A 606 29.10 1.51 9.52
C ASP A 606 28.23 0.28 9.18
N LYS A 607 27.02 0.19 9.77
CA LYS A 607 26.00 -0.81 9.43
C LYS A 607 25.20 -0.47 8.16
N GLY A 608 25.49 0.64 7.48
CA GLY A 608 24.81 1.08 6.27
C GLY A 608 23.38 1.60 6.49
N LEU A 609 23.03 1.99 7.73
CA LEU A 609 21.71 2.53 8.04
C LEU A 609 21.69 4.05 7.83
N SER A 610 20.74 4.55 7.03
CA SER A 610 20.59 6.00 6.82
C SER A 610 20.06 6.70 8.07
N PRO A 611 20.76 7.72 8.62
CA PRO A 611 20.28 8.51 9.74
C PRO A 611 19.00 9.29 9.40
N CYS A 612 18.03 9.32 10.33
CA CYS A 612 16.88 10.21 10.18
C CYS A 612 17.28 11.69 10.39
N GLU A 613 16.51 12.61 9.80
CA GLU A 613 16.76 14.06 9.86
C GLU A 613 16.87 14.58 11.30
N VAL A 614 16.00 14.09 12.18
CA VAL A 614 15.96 14.49 13.59
C VAL A 614 17.25 14.10 14.33
N SER A 615 17.78 12.91 14.09
CA SER A 615 18.95 12.40 14.82
C SER A 615 20.25 13.06 14.38
N ARG A 616 20.45 13.22 13.07
CA ARG A 616 21.63 13.91 12.55
C ARG A 616 21.63 15.41 12.90
N PHE A 617 20.48 16.06 12.86
CA PHE A 617 20.34 17.45 13.30
C PHE A 617 20.55 17.62 14.81
N THR A 618 19.92 16.79 15.65
CA THR A 618 19.96 16.93 17.11
C THR A 618 21.37 16.73 17.66
N LEU A 619 22.13 15.77 17.13
CA LEU A 619 23.52 15.53 17.52
C LEU A 619 24.44 16.66 17.05
N ALA A 620 24.35 17.07 15.78
CA ALA A 620 25.15 18.18 15.24
C ALA A 620 24.88 19.51 15.97
N TYR A 621 23.61 19.80 16.25
CA TYR A 621 23.20 20.98 17.01
C TYR A 621 23.76 20.97 18.43
N LYS A 622 23.75 19.83 19.14
CA LYS A 622 24.29 19.74 20.50
C LYS A 622 25.82 19.88 20.55
N TYR A 623 26.55 19.36 19.57
CA TYR A 623 27.99 19.61 19.42
C TYR A 623 28.28 21.10 19.17
N CYS A 624 27.47 21.76 18.33
CA CYS A 624 27.58 23.21 18.12
C CYS A 624 27.27 24.02 19.40
N MET A 625 26.41 23.53 20.29
CA MET A 625 26.13 24.19 21.57
C MET A 625 27.28 24.07 22.59
N LYS A 626 28.12 23.03 22.49
CA LYS A 626 29.35 22.88 23.29
C LYS A 626 30.59 23.49 22.61
N ASP A 627 30.39 24.32 21.58
CA ASP A 627 31.41 24.98 20.75
C ASP A 627 32.37 24.03 19.99
N ASP A 628 32.09 22.72 19.95
CA ASP A 628 32.81 21.72 19.14
C ASP A 628 32.18 21.58 17.74
N SER A 629 32.37 22.63 16.94
CA SER A 629 31.86 22.72 15.57
C SER A 629 32.60 21.81 14.58
N ALA A 630 33.86 21.44 14.88
CA ALA A 630 34.68 20.59 14.05
C ALA A 630 34.18 19.13 14.06
N ALA A 631 33.85 18.58 15.24
CA ALA A 631 33.28 17.24 15.34
C ALA A 631 31.92 17.12 14.64
N ALA A 632 31.08 18.16 14.73
CA ALA A 632 29.80 18.24 14.01
C ALA A 632 30.00 18.28 12.49
N MET A 633 31.02 18.98 12.00
CA MET A 633 31.33 19.06 10.57
C MET A 633 31.77 17.70 10.01
N ILE A 634 32.72 17.03 10.68
CA ILE A 634 33.25 15.71 10.29
C ILE A 634 32.12 14.67 10.25
N MET A 635 31.25 14.70 11.26
CA MET A 635 30.09 13.81 11.33
C MET A 635 29.17 14.00 10.12
N LEU A 636 28.83 15.24 9.78
CA LEU A 636 27.91 15.53 8.68
C LEU A 636 28.53 15.17 7.32
N GLU A 637 29.84 15.33 7.13
CA GLU A 637 30.50 15.03 5.84
C GLU A 637 30.40 13.57 5.39
N ARG A 638 30.11 12.63 6.30
CA ARG A 638 29.83 11.23 5.96
C ARG A 638 28.49 11.02 5.23
N LEU A 639 27.65 12.06 5.13
CA LEU A 639 26.33 12.01 4.49
C LEU A 639 26.37 12.28 2.98
N GLU A 640 25.41 11.73 2.25
CA GLU A 640 25.19 12.09 0.85
C GLU A 640 24.89 13.59 0.67
N LYS A 641 25.32 14.19 -0.45
CA LYS A 641 25.24 15.63 -0.74
C LYS A 641 23.85 16.22 -0.46
N LYS A 642 22.78 15.57 -0.96
CA LYS A 642 21.40 16.05 -0.80
C LYS A 642 20.93 16.04 0.66
N LEU A 643 21.30 15.00 1.41
CA LEU A 643 20.97 14.87 2.82
C LEU A 643 21.75 15.92 3.63
N TRP A 644 23.04 16.09 3.35
CA TRP A 644 23.91 17.07 4.00
C TRP A 644 23.34 18.50 3.91
N ILE A 645 23.02 18.96 2.70
CA ILE A 645 22.47 20.30 2.43
C ILE A 645 21.22 20.54 3.27
N ARG A 646 20.28 19.60 3.27
CA ARG A 646 19.01 19.73 4.04
C ARG A 646 19.23 19.88 5.54
N THR A 647 20.18 19.13 6.12
CA THR A 647 20.46 19.23 7.56
C THR A 647 21.22 20.49 7.92
N VAL A 648 22.20 20.88 7.09
CA VAL A 648 22.98 22.11 7.33
C VAL A 648 22.09 23.35 7.20
N ASN A 649 21.18 23.40 6.23
CA ASN A 649 20.18 24.48 6.13
C ASN A 649 19.33 24.63 7.39
N THR A 650 18.87 23.51 7.96
CA THR A 650 18.08 23.52 9.21
C THR A 650 18.96 23.89 10.42
N LEU A 651 20.21 23.43 10.45
CA LEU A 651 21.19 23.75 11.51
C LEU A 651 21.56 25.23 11.51
N VAL A 652 21.88 25.81 10.37
CA VAL A 652 22.21 27.25 10.22
C VAL A 652 21.04 28.10 10.70
N ARG A 653 19.81 27.82 10.24
CA ARG A 653 18.61 28.54 10.71
C ARG A 653 18.44 28.47 12.22
N LYS A 654 18.63 27.29 12.82
CA LYS A 654 18.51 27.11 14.27
C LYS A 654 19.61 27.86 15.03
N LEU A 655 20.87 27.78 14.60
CA LEU A 655 22.00 28.48 15.22
C LEU A 655 21.85 30.01 15.12
N CYS A 656 21.29 30.51 14.02
CA CYS A 656 20.96 31.93 13.84
C CYS A 656 19.89 32.38 14.84
N SER A 657 18.84 31.58 15.06
CA SER A 657 17.78 31.90 16.04
C SER A 657 18.28 32.00 17.49
N GLU A 658 19.40 31.32 17.80
CA GLU A 658 20.02 31.31 19.13
C GLU A 658 21.24 32.22 19.23
N LYS A 659 21.45 33.10 18.25
CA LYS A 659 22.51 34.13 18.22
C LYS A 659 23.95 33.59 18.22
N LYS A 660 24.18 32.31 17.90
CA LYS A 660 25.51 31.70 17.73
C LYS A 660 26.05 31.90 16.30
N VAL A 661 26.15 33.17 15.88
CA VAL A 661 26.45 33.57 14.49
C VAL A 661 27.83 33.10 14.00
N GLY A 662 28.84 33.08 14.87
CA GLY A 662 30.19 32.64 14.50
C GLY A 662 30.28 31.16 14.06
N ILE A 663 29.53 30.29 14.74
CA ILE A 663 29.46 28.86 14.39
C ILE A 663 28.58 28.67 13.15
N ALA A 664 27.47 29.41 13.06
CA ALA A 664 26.60 29.39 11.88
C ALA A 664 27.35 29.78 10.59
N ALA A 665 28.29 30.74 10.68
CA ALA A 665 29.10 31.18 9.54
C ALA A 665 30.01 30.08 8.99
N LEU A 666 30.59 29.22 9.85
CA LEU A 666 31.43 28.10 9.43
C LEU A 666 30.64 27.08 8.60
N PHE A 667 29.42 26.75 9.04
CA PHE A 667 28.53 25.85 8.31
C PHE A 667 27.98 26.49 7.04
N PHE A 668 27.68 27.79 7.08
CA PHE A 668 27.19 28.54 5.92
C PHE A 668 28.25 28.67 4.83
N HIS A 669 29.52 28.94 5.18
CA HIS A 669 30.62 28.98 4.20
C HIS A 669 30.76 27.65 3.46
N LYS A 670 30.84 26.56 4.21
CA LYS A 670 30.96 25.22 3.62
C LYS A 670 29.71 24.80 2.84
N LEU A 671 28.55 25.36 3.19
CA LEU A 671 27.31 25.14 2.47
C LEU A 671 27.34 25.83 1.11
N VAL A 672 27.77 27.08 1.06
CA VAL A 672 27.98 27.84 -0.19
C VAL A 672 29.03 27.16 -1.07
N ASP A 673 30.09 26.59 -0.48
CA ASP A 673 31.11 25.83 -1.24
C ASP A 673 30.54 24.55 -1.90
N LYS A 674 29.58 23.87 -1.25
CA LYS A 674 28.99 22.61 -1.76
C LYS A 674 27.75 22.81 -2.62
N ASP A 675 27.02 23.90 -2.41
CA ASP A 675 25.80 24.27 -3.11
C ASP A 675 25.75 25.79 -3.31
N GLN A 676 25.89 26.23 -4.56
CA GLN A 676 25.87 27.65 -4.91
C GLN A 676 24.48 28.26 -4.71
N ASN A 677 23.42 27.43 -4.67
CA ASN A 677 22.03 27.87 -4.54
C ASN A 677 21.49 27.59 -3.12
N VAL A 678 22.00 28.33 -2.13
CA VAL A 678 21.51 28.23 -0.74
C VAL A 678 20.07 28.73 -0.63
N ASP A 679 19.21 27.96 0.06
CA ASP A 679 17.81 28.31 0.32
C ASP A 679 17.67 29.75 0.85
N ARG A 680 16.84 30.54 0.15
CA ARG A 680 16.53 31.96 0.45
C ARG A 680 16.11 32.18 1.90
N VAL A 681 15.43 31.20 2.52
CA VAL A 681 15.03 31.25 3.93
C VAL A 681 16.24 31.14 4.88
N THR A 682 17.20 30.29 4.54
CA THR A 682 18.44 30.10 5.32
C THR A 682 19.34 31.31 5.18
N LEU A 683 19.46 31.85 3.96
CA LEU A 683 20.21 33.07 3.67
C LEU A 683 19.64 34.29 4.41
N ALA A 684 18.31 34.49 4.36
CA ALA A 684 17.64 35.58 5.08
C ALA A 684 17.84 35.46 6.60
N ALA A 685 17.65 34.25 7.17
CA ALA A 685 17.85 34.03 8.60
C ALA A 685 19.29 34.31 9.05
N PHE A 686 20.29 33.95 8.23
CA PHE A 686 21.70 34.24 8.50
C PHE A 686 22.00 35.74 8.41
N MET A 687 21.53 36.43 7.38
CA MET A 687 21.69 37.88 7.23
C MET A 687 21.07 38.66 8.40
N THR A 688 19.84 38.30 8.81
CA THR A 688 19.17 38.92 9.96
C THR A 688 19.96 38.73 11.24
N ALA A 689 20.46 37.52 11.50
CA ALA A 689 21.26 37.23 12.69
C ALA A 689 22.61 37.97 12.70
N CYS A 690 23.27 38.12 11.53
CA CYS A 690 24.47 38.94 11.38
C CYS A 690 24.20 40.43 11.66
N TYR A 691 23.07 40.96 11.15
CA TYR A 691 22.67 42.34 11.38
C TYR A 691 22.37 42.63 12.85
N GLU A 692 21.64 41.75 13.52
CA GLU A 692 21.33 41.88 14.96
C GLU A 692 22.58 41.77 15.85
N SER A 693 23.51 40.86 15.52
CA SER A 693 24.79 40.73 16.23
C SER A 693 25.66 41.98 16.11
N ASN A 694 25.64 42.65 14.94
CA ASN A 694 26.32 43.91 14.72
C ASN A 694 25.66 45.08 15.47
N LYS A 695 24.34 45.08 15.65
CA LYS A 695 23.59 46.13 16.38
C LYS A 695 23.85 46.11 17.89
N GLN A 696 24.17 44.96 18.49
CA GLN A 696 24.50 44.85 19.92
C GLN A 696 25.93 45.30 20.27
N ARG A 697 26.85 45.39 19.30
CA ARG A 697 28.18 46.01 19.46
C ARG A 697 28.10 47.52 19.22
N GLY A 698 27.44 48.25 20.11
CA GLY A 698 27.31 49.70 20.02
C GLY A 698 28.59 50.46 20.41
N ASN A 699 28.92 51.47 19.61
CA ASN A 699 29.67 52.70 19.92
C ASN A 699 31.03 52.58 20.63
N ASN A 700 32.09 52.30 19.87
CA ASN A 700 33.37 53.04 19.88
C ASN A 700 34.46 52.22 19.16
N THR A 701 34.58 52.36 17.84
CA THR A 701 35.81 52.24 17.02
C THR A 701 35.45 52.26 15.53
N PRO A 702 36.31 52.80 14.64
CA PRO A 702 35.98 52.97 13.24
C PRO A 702 35.92 51.63 12.49
N ARG A 703 34.95 51.58 11.58
CA ARG A 703 34.59 50.50 10.64
C ARG A 703 35.74 49.57 10.24
N ARG A 704 35.65 48.30 10.66
CA ARG A 704 36.04 47.13 9.86
C ARG A 704 34.94 46.10 9.95
N LEU A 705 34.12 46.01 8.91
CA LEU A 705 33.35 44.79 8.64
C LEU A 705 34.33 43.61 8.66
N PRO A 706 34.05 42.49 9.35
CA PRO A 706 34.76 41.25 9.04
C PRO A 706 34.54 40.98 7.54
N LYS A 707 35.62 40.64 6.82
CA LYS A 707 35.73 40.48 5.36
C LYS A 707 34.76 39.48 4.70
N PHE A 708 33.67 39.08 5.34
CA PHE A 708 32.76 38.02 4.90
C PHE A 708 31.42 38.52 4.34
N VAL A 709 31.26 39.82 4.09
CA VAL A 709 30.04 40.36 3.45
C VAL A 709 30.43 41.39 2.39
N PHE A 710 31.01 40.93 1.28
CA PHE A 710 31.08 41.70 0.03
C PHE A 710 31.22 40.74 -1.16
N ILE A 711 30.17 39.97 -1.42
CA ILE A 711 29.87 39.44 -2.75
C ILE A 711 28.34 39.51 -2.90
N ALA A 712 27.83 40.68 -3.33
CA ALA A 712 26.53 40.85 -4.00
C ALA A 712 26.15 42.35 -4.12
N THR A 713 27.03 43.18 -4.67
CA THR A 713 26.63 44.41 -5.38
C THR A 713 27.72 44.72 -6.39
N GLY A 714 27.48 44.48 -7.67
CA GLY A 714 28.39 44.89 -8.73
C GLY A 714 28.35 46.40 -8.95
N SER A 715 29.49 47.06 -8.84
CA SER A 715 29.91 48.16 -9.73
C SER A 715 31.42 48.38 -9.57
N ASP A 716 32.14 48.02 -10.64
CA ASP A 716 33.51 48.38 -11.06
C ASP A 716 34.62 48.70 -10.03
N ARG A 717 35.71 47.90 -10.06
CA ARG A 717 37.00 48.25 -10.70
C ARG A 717 38.11 47.21 -10.44
N SER A 718 38.48 46.50 -11.50
CA SER A 718 39.85 46.23 -12.00
C SER A 718 40.86 45.31 -11.27
N TYR A 719 41.26 44.24 -12.01
CA TYR A 719 42.47 43.37 -12.01
C TYR A 719 42.74 42.50 -10.76
N ILE A 720 43.02 41.19 -10.85
CA ILE A 720 44.07 40.51 -11.63
C ILE A 720 43.65 39.06 -12.04
N SER A 721 44.08 38.68 -13.23
CA SER A 721 43.90 37.44 -14.01
C SER A 721 44.67 36.20 -13.51
N PHE A 722 44.16 34.99 -13.76
CA PHE A 722 44.90 33.94 -14.50
C PHE A 722 43.94 32.91 -15.13
N SER A 723 44.30 32.52 -16.34
CA SER A 723 43.56 31.79 -17.37
C SER A 723 43.77 30.26 -17.35
N GLN A 724 42.71 29.46 -17.62
CA GLN A 724 42.58 28.52 -18.76
C GLN A 724 41.57 27.37 -18.52
N SER A 725 40.77 27.14 -19.57
CA SER A 725 39.99 25.94 -19.99
C SER A 725 38.77 25.44 -19.18
N LEU A 726 37.60 25.76 -19.77
CA LEU A 726 36.28 25.08 -19.82
C LEU A 726 36.30 23.53 -19.86
N PRO A 727 35.22 22.80 -19.47
CA PRO A 727 33.89 22.94 -20.07
C PRO A 727 32.66 23.00 -19.15
N SER A 728 31.79 23.95 -19.50
CA SER A 728 30.31 23.99 -19.51
C SER A 728 29.49 22.85 -18.88
N ASP A 729 28.64 23.20 -17.91
CA ASP A 729 27.37 22.52 -17.65
C ASP A 729 26.28 23.56 -17.27
N PRO A 730 25.25 23.82 -18.12
CA PRO A 730 24.36 24.97 -18.01
C PRO A 730 23.00 24.63 -17.38
N ALA A 731 22.95 24.29 -16.08
CA ALA A 731 21.71 23.75 -15.50
C ALA A 731 21.11 24.45 -14.28
N LEU A 732 21.72 25.50 -13.69
CA LEU A 732 21.27 25.99 -12.37
C LEU A 732 21.15 27.51 -12.18
N GLU A 733 21.15 28.31 -13.25
CA GLU A 733 20.91 29.77 -13.18
C GLU A 733 19.51 30.22 -13.65
N VAL A 734 18.61 29.31 -14.04
CA VAL A 734 17.34 29.68 -14.70
C VAL A 734 16.16 29.89 -13.73
N GLU A 735 16.29 29.47 -12.46
CA GLU A 735 15.14 29.37 -11.55
C GLU A 735 14.70 30.70 -10.90
N ASP A 736 15.63 31.61 -10.59
CA ASP A 736 15.32 32.87 -9.88
C ASP A 736 14.97 34.05 -10.81
N LEU A 737 15.31 33.97 -12.10
CA LEU A 737 15.09 35.04 -13.08
C LEU A 737 13.71 34.99 -13.76
N TYR A 738 13.09 33.81 -13.81
CA TYR A 738 11.75 33.65 -14.35
C TYR A 738 10.64 34.20 -13.43
N GLN A 739 10.90 34.37 -12.14
CA GLN A 739 9.91 34.88 -11.19
C GLN A 739 9.64 36.38 -11.38
N MET A 740 10.61 37.19 -11.82
CA MET A 740 10.47 38.65 -11.85
C MET A 740 9.56 39.20 -12.97
N ALA A 741 9.36 38.45 -14.07
CA ALA A 741 8.49 38.90 -15.16
C ALA A 741 6.98 38.74 -14.87
N GLN A 742 6.60 37.88 -13.91
CA GLN A 742 5.21 37.56 -13.59
C GLN A 742 4.73 38.07 -12.22
N THR A 743 5.62 38.66 -11.41
CA THR A 743 5.33 39.12 -10.04
C THR A 743 4.54 40.43 -9.93
N THR A 744 4.24 41.12 -11.03
CA THR A 744 3.54 42.42 -11.01
C THR A 744 2.02 42.32 -10.97
N GLU A 745 1.43 41.14 -11.20
CA GLU A 745 -0.03 40.92 -11.25
C GLU A 745 -0.55 40.09 -10.08
N ILE A 746 0.17 40.09 -8.97
CA ILE A 746 -0.25 39.37 -7.76
C ILE A 746 -0.43 40.41 -6.66
N SER A 747 -1.65 40.52 -6.14
CA SER A 747 -1.96 41.39 -5.02
C SER A 747 -1.21 40.95 -3.76
N GLN A 748 -1.12 41.80 -2.74
CA GLN A 748 -0.60 41.41 -1.43
C GLN A 748 -1.39 40.23 -0.80
N SER A 749 -2.67 40.06 -1.16
CA SER A 749 -3.47 38.92 -0.74
C SER A 749 -3.11 37.62 -1.46
N GLY A 750 -2.39 37.67 -2.60
CA GLY A 750 -2.00 36.50 -3.41
C GLY A 750 -2.94 36.21 -4.57
N ALA A 751 -3.86 37.14 -4.89
CA ALA A 751 -4.82 37.07 -5.98
C ALA A 751 -4.24 37.67 -7.26
N PHE A 752 -4.64 37.14 -8.41
CA PHE A 752 -4.21 37.63 -9.72
C PHE A 752 -4.99 38.88 -10.15
N LEU A 753 -4.30 39.97 -10.52
CA LEU A 753 -4.85 41.24 -10.99
C LEU A 753 -4.19 41.65 -12.30
N ARG A 754 -4.95 41.71 -13.40
CA ARG A 754 -4.42 41.98 -14.72
C ARG A 754 -4.18 43.47 -14.99
N THR A 755 -3.08 43.80 -15.67
CA THR A 755 -2.74 45.16 -16.10
C THR A 755 -3.49 45.57 -17.38
N ALA A 756 -3.96 46.81 -17.48
CA ALA A 756 -4.67 47.32 -18.65
C ALA A 756 -3.75 47.59 -19.87
N SER A 757 -4.29 47.42 -21.07
CA SER A 757 -3.62 47.70 -22.36
C SER A 757 -3.45 49.21 -22.58
N VAL A 758 -2.28 49.64 -23.08
CA VAL A 758 -1.90 51.06 -23.19
C VAL A 758 -2.19 51.66 -24.57
N PHE A 759 -1.98 50.90 -25.65
CA PHE A 759 -2.23 51.37 -27.01
C PHE A 759 -3.70 51.13 -27.37
N ARG A 760 -4.44 52.22 -27.59
CA ARG A 760 -5.90 52.22 -27.74
C ARG A 760 -6.38 53.04 -28.95
N ASN A 761 -5.51 53.26 -29.95
CA ASN A 761 -5.96 53.94 -31.17
C ASN A 761 -6.92 53.03 -31.94
N PHE A 762 -7.82 53.65 -32.71
CA PHE A 762 -8.90 52.96 -33.40
C PHE A 762 -8.75 53.14 -34.91
N ILE A 763 -8.85 52.04 -35.66
CA ILE A 763 -8.90 52.07 -37.12
C ILE A 763 -10.32 52.42 -37.52
N SER A 764 -10.50 53.36 -38.44
CA SER A 764 -11.82 53.82 -38.89
C SER A 764 -11.98 53.62 -40.39
N ARG A 765 -13.20 53.37 -40.85
CA ARG A 765 -13.54 53.41 -42.28
C ARG A 765 -13.37 54.81 -42.90
N ASP A 766 -13.37 55.87 -42.09
CA ASP A 766 -13.19 57.24 -42.58
C ASP A 766 -11.80 57.40 -43.21
N PRO A 767 -11.70 57.72 -44.52
CA PRO A 767 -10.42 57.94 -45.18
C PRO A 767 -9.57 59.04 -44.54
N ASN A 768 -10.19 59.99 -43.82
CA ASN A 768 -9.50 61.09 -43.15
C ASN A 768 -9.04 60.78 -41.72
N SER A 769 -9.32 59.58 -41.21
CA SER A 769 -8.82 59.12 -39.91
C SER A 769 -7.28 59.14 -39.87
N GLN A 770 -6.70 59.22 -38.67
CA GLN A 770 -5.27 58.95 -38.50
C GLN A 770 -4.90 57.52 -38.94
N PHE A 771 -5.82 56.59 -38.69
CA PHE A 771 -5.71 55.17 -39.02
C PHE A 771 -6.93 54.75 -39.87
N PRO A 772 -6.95 55.02 -41.19
CA PRO A 772 -8.00 54.55 -42.10
C PRO A 772 -7.87 53.04 -42.36
N ALA A 773 -8.98 52.35 -42.56
CA ALA A 773 -9.03 50.93 -42.93
C ALA A 773 -8.52 50.71 -44.37
N GLU A 774 -7.20 50.64 -44.53
CA GLU A 774 -6.53 50.52 -45.83
C GLU A 774 -5.95 49.11 -46.05
N PRO A 775 -6.18 48.46 -47.22
CA PRO A 775 -5.61 47.15 -47.52
C PRO A 775 -4.07 47.18 -47.50
N GLY A 776 -3.46 46.20 -46.86
CA GLY A 776 -2.01 46.02 -46.80
C GLY A 776 -1.28 46.89 -45.77
N ARG A 777 -1.95 47.90 -45.17
CA ARG A 777 -1.34 48.85 -44.21
C ARG A 777 -1.04 48.22 -42.85
N TYR A 778 -1.90 47.34 -42.37
CA TYR A 778 -1.81 46.81 -41.01
C TYR A 778 -1.20 45.41 -40.97
N HIS A 779 -0.61 45.06 -39.83
CA HIS A 779 -0.07 43.74 -39.56
C HIS A 779 -0.37 43.30 -38.13
N LEU A 780 -0.75 42.05 -37.94
CA LEU A 780 -1.12 41.49 -36.64
C LEU A 780 -0.02 40.55 -36.11
N TYR A 781 0.65 40.92 -35.02
CA TYR A 781 1.56 40.01 -34.33
C TYR A 781 0.81 39.24 -33.24
N ILE A 782 1.00 37.93 -33.22
CA ILE A 782 0.29 37.02 -32.31
C ILE A 782 1.23 36.01 -31.65
N SER A 783 0.69 35.32 -30.66
CA SER A 783 1.16 34.01 -30.22
C SER A 783 -0.02 33.05 -30.23
N TYR A 784 0.12 31.87 -30.83
CA TYR A 784 -0.91 30.83 -30.76
C TYR A 784 -1.22 30.41 -29.31
N GLY A 785 -0.25 30.51 -28.40
CA GLY A 785 -0.45 30.24 -26.97
C GLY A 785 -1.35 31.28 -26.29
N CYS A 786 -1.42 32.51 -26.79
CA CYS A 786 -2.19 33.60 -26.19
C CYS A 786 -3.67 33.58 -26.64
N PRO A 787 -4.65 33.38 -25.73
CA PRO A 787 -6.07 33.33 -26.12
C PRO A 787 -6.58 34.68 -26.64
N TRP A 788 -6.02 35.79 -26.13
CA TRP A 788 -6.38 37.15 -26.55
C TRP A 788 -5.88 37.48 -27.96
N ALA A 789 -4.75 36.93 -28.38
CA ALA A 789 -4.27 37.05 -29.74
C ALA A 789 -5.00 36.09 -30.70
N SER A 790 -5.28 34.88 -30.21
CA SER A 790 -6.03 33.84 -30.94
C SER A 790 -7.45 34.31 -31.31
N ARG A 791 -8.15 35.07 -30.46
CA ARG A 791 -9.45 35.68 -30.82
C ARG A 791 -9.33 36.70 -31.97
N CYS A 792 -8.28 37.53 -31.98
CA CYS A 792 -8.05 38.47 -33.08
C CYS A 792 -7.73 37.75 -34.39
N LEU A 793 -6.92 36.68 -34.33
CA LEU A 793 -6.67 35.85 -35.50
C LEU A 793 -7.95 35.16 -35.98
N ALA A 794 -8.79 34.64 -35.08
CA ALA A 794 -10.07 34.04 -35.45
C ALA A 794 -10.96 35.04 -36.20
N TYR A 795 -11.08 36.29 -35.73
CA TYR A 795 -11.82 37.34 -36.45
C TYR A 795 -11.23 37.66 -37.83
N LEU A 796 -9.91 37.80 -37.90
CA LEU A 796 -9.20 38.04 -39.16
C LEU A 796 -9.51 36.94 -40.19
N LYS A 797 -9.52 35.67 -39.75
CA LYS A 797 -9.83 34.50 -40.58
C LYS A 797 -11.31 34.42 -40.96
N ILE A 798 -12.22 34.55 -39.98
CA ILE A 798 -13.67 34.46 -40.19
C ILE A 798 -14.17 35.56 -41.13
N LYS A 799 -13.61 36.78 -41.04
CA LYS A 799 -13.96 37.90 -41.92
C LYS A 799 -13.25 37.84 -43.29
N GLY A 800 -12.31 36.92 -43.48
CA GLY A 800 -11.53 36.80 -44.71
C GLY A 800 -10.61 38.00 -44.96
N LEU A 801 -10.00 38.54 -43.90
CA LEU A 801 -9.15 39.73 -43.96
C LEU A 801 -7.67 39.44 -44.24
N GLU A 802 -7.30 38.18 -44.49
CA GLU A 802 -5.90 37.75 -44.64
C GLU A 802 -5.15 38.45 -45.77
N LYS A 803 -5.85 38.80 -46.85
CA LYS A 803 -5.27 39.54 -47.98
C LYS A 803 -5.01 41.01 -47.64
N ALA A 804 -5.75 41.56 -46.67
CA ALA A 804 -5.68 42.97 -46.28
C ALA A 804 -4.76 43.18 -45.07
N ILE A 805 -4.75 42.24 -44.12
CA ILE A 805 -3.99 42.32 -42.88
C ILE A 805 -3.13 41.07 -42.77
N GLY A 806 -1.83 41.23 -42.95
CA GLY A 806 -0.87 40.15 -42.70
C GLY A 806 -0.79 39.81 -41.21
N PHE A 807 -0.35 38.60 -40.86
CA PHE A 807 -0.07 38.25 -39.48
C PHE A 807 1.22 37.44 -39.36
N THR A 808 1.84 37.50 -38.18
CA THR A 808 3.04 36.73 -37.86
C THR A 808 2.94 36.20 -36.44
N SER A 809 3.24 34.91 -36.25
CA SER A 809 3.32 34.31 -34.91
C SER A 809 4.75 34.27 -34.39
N VAL A 810 4.91 34.65 -33.12
CA VAL A 810 6.14 34.46 -32.34
C VAL A 810 6.34 32.99 -31.95
N ARG A 811 7.49 32.67 -31.36
CA ARG A 811 7.77 31.35 -30.78
C ARG A 811 6.74 30.97 -29.69
N PRO A 812 6.47 29.68 -29.49
CA PRO A 812 5.53 29.22 -28.47
C PRO A 812 6.04 29.44 -27.04
N THR A 813 7.35 29.36 -26.81
CA THR A 813 7.97 29.60 -25.49
C THR A 813 8.47 31.03 -25.35
N TRP A 814 8.49 31.54 -24.11
CA TRP A 814 9.15 32.81 -23.81
C TRP A 814 10.67 32.66 -23.88
N GLY A 815 11.30 33.65 -24.49
CA GLY A 815 12.75 33.76 -24.61
C GLY A 815 13.24 35.10 -24.07
N ARG A 816 14.56 35.24 -23.97
CA ARG A 816 15.20 36.49 -23.57
C ARG A 816 14.98 37.56 -24.63
N THR A 817 14.42 38.71 -24.26
CA THR A 817 14.04 39.75 -25.25
C THR A 817 15.20 40.67 -25.62
N LYS A 818 16.18 40.84 -24.74
CA LYS A 818 17.43 41.57 -24.99
C LYS A 818 18.61 40.85 -24.37
N GLU A 819 19.76 40.91 -25.01
CA GLU A 819 21.02 40.38 -24.47
C GLU A 819 21.50 41.18 -23.25
N THR A 820 21.11 42.44 -23.13
CA THR A 820 21.56 43.37 -22.08
C THR A 820 20.85 43.23 -20.74
N ASP A 821 19.68 42.58 -20.69
CA ASP A 821 18.92 42.38 -19.46
C ASP A 821 18.28 40.99 -19.42
N GLU A 822 17.68 40.62 -18.29
CA GLU A 822 17.15 39.27 -18.04
C GLU A 822 15.64 39.17 -18.34
N HIS A 823 15.07 40.15 -19.04
CA HIS A 823 13.63 40.14 -19.33
C HIS A 823 13.27 39.00 -20.29
N MET A 824 12.34 38.13 -19.87
CA MET A 824 11.78 37.05 -20.69
C MET A 824 10.41 37.44 -21.27
N GLY A 825 10.18 37.18 -22.55
CA GLY A 825 8.94 37.51 -23.23
C GLY A 825 8.81 36.85 -24.61
N TRP A 826 7.94 37.41 -25.46
CA TRP A 826 7.67 36.88 -26.80
C TRP A 826 8.80 37.23 -27.78
N VAL A 827 9.43 36.20 -28.35
CA VAL A 827 10.61 36.29 -29.22
C VAL A 827 10.29 35.65 -30.58
N PHE A 828 10.79 36.25 -31.65
CA PHE A 828 10.67 35.71 -33.01
C PHE A 828 11.73 34.61 -33.25
N PRO A 829 11.44 33.59 -34.08
CA PRO A 829 12.46 32.66 -34.54
C PRO A 829 13.50 33.36 -35.43
N ALA A 830 14.70 32.80 -35.48
CA ALA A 830 15.81 33.32 -36.27
C ALA A 830 15.65 33.00 -37.76
N SER A 831 14.91 31.94 -38.09
CA SER A 831 14.53 31.57 -39.46
C SER A 831 13.12 30.98 -39.48
N ASP A 832 12.50 31.00 -40.66
CA ASP A 832 11.21 30.38 -40.98
C ASP A 832 11.18 28.85 -40.78
N THR A 833 12.35 28.19 -40.86
CA THR A 833 12.47 26.74 -40.64
C THR A 833 12.70 26.33 -39.19
N GLU A 834 12.97 27.28 -38.28
CA GLU A 834 13.35 26.95 -36.91
C GLU A 834 12.19 26.36 -36.09
N VAL A 835 11.01 26.96 -36.19
CA VAL A 835 9.82 26.54 -35.45
C VAL A 835 8.62 26.55 -36.39
N ALA A 836 8.08 25.37 -36.72
CA ALA A 836 6.91 25.25 -37.59
C ALA A 836 5.73 26.10 -37.08
N GLY A 837 5.21 27.01 -37.91
CA GLY A 837 4.11 27.91 -37.57
C GLY A 837 4.52 29.18 -36.82
N ALA A 838 5.81 29.46 -36.63
CA ALA A 838 6.31 30.76 -36.21
C ALA A 838 7.33 31.26 -37.24
N GLU A 839 7.36 32.58 -37.48
CA GLU A 839 8.18 33.18 -38.53
C GLU A 839 8.95 34.39 -37.99
N PRO A 840 10.16 34.70 -38.51
CA PRO A 840 10.87 35.93 -38.19
C PRO A 840 10.01 37.17 -38.51
N ASP A 841 10.26 38.29 -37.84
CA ASP A 841 9.55 39.54 -38.15
C ASP A 841 9.86 39.99 -39.60
N PRO A 842 8.86 39.99 -40.51
CA PRO A 842 9.09 40.32 -41.90
C PRO A 842 9.15 41.83 -42.16
N LEU A 843 8.80 42.68 -41.17
CA LEU A 843 8.59 44.11 -41.39
C LEU A 843 9.67 44.99 -40.78
N ASN A 844 10.04 44.74 -39.51
CA ASN A 844 10.95 45.62 -38.78
C ASN A 844 12.30 44.95 -38.47
N GLY A 845 12.44 43.65 -38.73
CA GLY A 845 13.61 42.87 -38.33
C GLY A 845 13.74 42.75 -36.81
N ALA A 846 12.65 42.94 -36.07
CA ALA A 846 12.63 42.83 -34.62
C ALA A 846 12.90 41.38 -34.18
N LYS A 847 13.75 41.19 -33.17
CA LYS A 847 14.00 39.88 -32.56
C LYS A 847 12.95 39.52 -31.52
N SER A 848 12.25 40.51 -30.95
CA SER A 848 11.22 40.29 -29.94
C SER A 848 10.06 41.29 -30.03
N ILE A 849 8.91 40.95 -29.44
CA ILE A 849 7.76 41.88 -29.35
C ILE A 849 8.14 43.14 -28.57
N ARG A 850 9.03 43.04 -27.59
CA ARG A 850 9.54 44.20 -26.84
C ARG A 850 10.15 45.24 -27.76
N GLU A 851 10.94 44.83 -28.73
CA GLU A 851 11.56 45.76 -29.69
C GLU A 851 10.49 46.51 -30.51
N LEU A 852 9.36 45.88 -30.85
CA LEU A 852 8.24 46.57 -31.52
C LEU A 852 7.62 47.67 -30.65
N TYR A 853 7.47 47.41 -29.34
CA TYR A 853 6.98 48.43 -28.40
C TYR A 853 7.96 49.58 -28.24
N GLU A 854 9.26 49.29 -28.17
CA GLU A 854 10.32 50.30 -28.06
C GLU A 854 10.46 51.12 -29.35
N LEU A 855 10.21 50.50 -30.52
CA LEU A 855 10.11 51.20 -31.81
C LEU A 855 8.90 52.14 -31.84
N ALA A 856 7.76 51.72 -31.28
CA ALA A 856 6.55 52.54 -31.23
C ALA A 856 6.63 53.68 -30.20
N SER A 857 7.33 53.46 -29.07
CA SER A 857 7.52 54.46 -28.02
C SER A 857 8.82 54.21 -27.25
N THR A 858 9.76 55.15 -27.36
CA THR A 858 11.08 55.07 -26.71
C THR A 858 11.04 55.21 -25.18
N GLN A 859 9.90 55.62 -24.61
CA GLN A 859 9.68 55.80 -23.17
C GLN A 859 8.64 54.82 -22.61
N TYR A 860 8.36 53.72 -23.30
CA TYR A 860 7.37 52.75 -22.84
C TYR A 860 7.84 52.02 -21.56
N THR A 861 7.08 52.17 -20.47
CA THR A 861 7.36 51.53 -19.17
C THR A 861 6.35 50.43 -18.81
N GLY A 862 5.45 50.06 -19.74
CA GLY A 862 4.40 49.06 -19.52
C GLY A 862 4.84 47.63 -19.86
N LYS A 863 3.87 46.72 -19.95
CA LYS A 863 4.10 45.31 -20.32
C LYS A 863 4.04 45.10 -21.83
N TYR A 864 4.96 44.29 -22.34
CA TYR A 864 4.99 43.86 -23.73
C TYR A 864 4.02 42.70 -23.96
N THR A 865 2.85 42.99 -24.54
CA THR A 865 1.78 41.99 -24.72
C THR A 865 1.56 41.63 -26.18
N VAL A 866 0.83 40.54 -26.42
CA VAL A 866 0.22 40.23 -27.71
C VAL A 866 -1.29 40.09 -27.50
N PRO A 867 -2.14 40.44 -28.48
CA PRO A 867 -1.79 40.83 -29.84
C PRO A 867 -1.23 42.25 -29.97
N VAL A 868 -0.51 42.50 -31.06
CA VAL A 868 -0.06 43.84 -31.46
C VAL A 868 -0.57 44.11 -32.86
N LEU A 869 -1.44 45.11 -33.00
CA LEU A 869 -1.87 45.62 -34.30
C LEU A 869 -0.94 46.75 -34.73
N TRP A 870 -0.11 46.47 -35.72
CA TRP A 870 0.98 47.34 -36.18
C TRP A 870 0.58 48.12 -37.43
N ASP A 871 0.90 49.40 -37.48
CA ASP A 871 0.78 50.23 -38.68
C ASP A 871 2.13 50.29 -39.42
N LYS A 872 2.18 49.78 -40.65
CA LYS A 872 3.38 49.78 -41.48
C LYS A 872 3.78 51.18 -41.95
N LYS A 873 2.83 52.10 -42.11
CA LYS A 873 3.09 53.47 -42.60
C LYS A 873 3.69 54.34 -41.50
N LEU A 874 3.04 54.38 -40.34
CA LEU A 874 3.49 55.19 -39.21
C LEU A 874 4.51 54.48 -38.31
N LYS A 875 4.79 53.19 -38.57
CA LYS A 875 5.71 52.34 -37.80
C LYS A 875 5.45 52.41 -36.29
N THR A 876 4.18 52.25 -35.92
CA THR A 876 3.73 52.32 -34.53
C THR A 876 2.67 51.26 -34.23
N ILE A 877 2.44 51.03 -32.93
CA ILE A 877 1.35 50.16 -32.46
C ILE A 877 0.06 50.97 -32.48
N VAL A 878 -0.92 50.50 -33.25
CA VAL A 878 -2.26 51.08 -33.28
C VAL A 878 -3.01 50.70 -32.01
N ASN A 879 -3.11 49.39 -31.75
CA ASN A 879 -3.89 48.87 -30.64
C ASN A 879 -3.31 47.55 -30.13
N ASN A 880 -3.38 47.32 -28.81
CA ASN A 880 -3.04 46.05 -28.18
C ASN A 880 -4.15 45.50 -27.25
N GLU A 881 -5.33 46.12 -27.26
CA GLU A 881 -6.55 45.62 -26.63
C GLU A 881 -7.37 44.79 -27.61
N SER A 882 -7.37 43.48 -27.40
CA SER A 882 -7.99 42.55 -28.34
C SER A 882 -9.52 42.64 -28.43
N ALA A 883 -10.20 43.17 -27.40
CA ALA A 883 -11.64 43.40 -27.48
C ALA A 883 -11.99 44.54 -28.46
N GLU A 884 -11.11 45.53 -28.60
CA GLU A 884 -11.29 46.62 -29.58
C GLU A 884 -10.86 46.17 -30.96
N ILE A 885 -9.76 45.42 -31.08
CA ILE A 885 -9.26 44.90 -32.37
C ILE A 885 -10.31 44.04 -33.06
N ILE A 886 -10.98 43.12 -32.33
CA ILE A 886 -12.02 42.29 -32.95
C ILE A 886 -13.22 43.13 -33.43
N ARG A 887 -13.57 44.22 -32.72
CA ARG A 887 -14.63 45.13 -33.14
C ARG A 887 -14.23 45.93 -34.38
N MET A 888 -12.99 46.41 -34.45
CA MET A 888 -12.44 47.04 -35.66
C MET A 888 -12.49 46.09 -36.86
N PHE A 889 -12.06 44.83 -36.69
CA PHE A 889 -12.11 43.83 -37.76
C PHE A 889 -13.55 43.46 -38.16
N ASN A 890 -14.50 43.57 -37.24
CA ASN A 890 -15.90 43.26 -37.51
C ASN A 890 -16.58 44.31 -38.40
N THR A 891 -16.33 45.61 -38.17
CA THR A 891 -17.08 46.70 -38.83
C THR A 891 -16.24 47.54 -39.79
N GLU A 892 -15.04 47.94 -39.40
CA GLU A 892 -14.28 49.01 -40.07
C GLU A 892 -13.63 48.55 -41.37
N PHE A 893 -13.40 47.25 -41.51
CA PHE A 893 -12.82 46.64 -42.71
C PHE A 893 -13.87 46.01 -43.64
N ASN A 894 -15.17 46.25 -43.43
CA ASN A 894 -16.22 45.62 -44.24
C ASN A 894 -16.13 45.92 -45.74
N ASP A 895 -15.58 47.06 -46.14
CA ASP A 895 -15.39 47.41 -47.55
C ASP A 895 -14.32 46.54 -48.25
N ILE A 896 -13.51 45.81 -47.48
CA ILE A 896 -12.37 45.01 -47.94
C ILE A 896 -12.51 43.52 -47.57
N ALA A 897 -13.30 43.21 -46.54
CA ALA A 897 -13.53 41.85 -46.03
C ALA A 897 -14.22 40.96 -47.07
N GLU A 898 -13.72 39.73 -47.27
CA GLU A 898 -14.40 38.75 -48.13
C GLU A 898 -15.78 38.36 -47.58
N ASN A 899 -15.90 38.28 -46.25
CA ASN A 899 -17.14 37.99 -45.54
C ASN A 899 -17.72 39.26 -44.88
N ALA A 900 -17.91 40.32 -45.68
CA ALA A 900 -18.42 41.62 -45.21
C ALA A 900 -19.80 41.53 -44.54
N SER A 901 -20.68 40.63 -45.00
CA SER A 901 -22.04 40.46 -44.48
C SER A 901 -22.13 39.83 -43.10
N LEU A 902 -21.06 39.16 -42.65
CA LEU A 902 -21.02 38.52 -41.33
C LEU A 902 -20.77 39.58 -40.25
N ASP A 903 -21.78 39.83 -39.41
CA ASP A 903 -21.68 40.71 -38.26
C ASP A 903 -21.78 39.90 -36.97
N LEU A 904 -20.68 39.82 -36.22
CA LEU A 904 -20.60 39.10 -34.95
C LEU A 904 -21.01 39.98 -33.75
N TYR A 905 -21.31 41.27 -33.96
CA TYR A 905 -21.79 42.20 -32.93
C TYR A 905 -23.01 43.01 -33.42
N PRO A 906 -24.10 42.32 -33.84
CA PRO A 906 -25.22 42.96 -34.50
C PRO A 906 -26.04 43.84 -33.53
N PRO A 907 -26.59 44.99 -33.98
CA PRO A 907 -27.25 45.97 -33.11
C PRO A 907 -28.31 45.41 -32.16
N HIS A 908 -29.10 44.42 -32.62
CA HIS A 908 -30.19 43.83 -31.84
C HIS A 908 -29.71 42.89 -30.71
N LEU A 909 -28.46 42.42 -30.73
CA LEU A 909 -27.87 41.56 -29.69
C LEU A 909 -26.82 42.25 -28.83
N GLN A 910 -26.43 43.50 -29.12
CA GLN A 910 -25.30 44.18 -28.46
C GLN A 910 -25.41 44.17 -26.92
N SER A 911 -26.57 44.53 -26.39
CA SER A 911 -26.81 44.54 -24.93
C SER A 911 -26.62 43.15 -24.30
N GLN A 912 -27.13 42.10 -24.95
CA GLN A 912 -26.99 40.73 -24.48
C GLN A 912 -25.55 40.22 -24.60
N ILE A 913 -24.86 40.58 -25.69
CA ILE A 913 -23.46 40.23 -25.94
C ILE A 913 -22.57 40.90 -24.90
N ASP A 914 -22.76 42.19 -24.63
CA ASP A 914 -21.95 42.94 -23.66
C ASP A 914 -22.15 42.40 -22.23
N GLN A 915 -23.40 42.14 -21.83
CA GLN A 915 -23.69 41.51 -20.54
C GLN A 915 -23.07 40.11 -20.45
N THR A 916 -23.12 39.32 -21.53
CA THR A 916 -22.54 37.98 -21.56
C THR A 916 -21.02 38.01 -21.47
N ASN A 917 -20.40 38.96 -22.18
CA ASN A 917 -18.97 39.15 -22.22
C ASN A 917 -18.39 39.60 -20.89
N GLU A 918 -19.11 40.41 -20.11
CA GLU A 918 -18.66 40.89 -18.81
C GLU A 918 -18.36 39.73 -17.86
N TRP A 919 -19.34 38.84 -17.62
CA TRP A 919 -19.15 37.71 -16.71
C TRP A 919 -18.29 36.60 -17.34
N THR A 920 -18.36 36.39 -18.66
CA THR A 920 -17.49 35.41 -19.34
C THR A 920 -16.02 35.83 -19.24
N TYR A 921 -15.73 37.12 -19.39
CA TYR A 921 -14.38 37.64 -19.24
C TYR A 921 -13.88 37.46 -17.82
N ASP A 922 -14.62 37.93 -16.82
CA ASP A 922 -14.13 37.93 -15.44
C ASP A 922 -14.05 36.52 -14.83
N LYS A 923 -15.09 35.69 -15.05
CA LYS A 923 -15.24 34.38 -14.40
C LYS A 923 -14.63 33.21 -15.18
N ILE A 924 -14.53 33.30 -16.51
CA ILE A 924 -14.00 32.21 -17.34
C ILE A 924 -12.66 32.58 -17.96
N ASN A 925 -12.63 33.59 -18.85
CA ASN A 925 -11.41 33.93 -19.60
C ASN A 925 -10.27 34.35 -18.68
N ASN A 926 -10.56 35.21 -17.70
CA ASN A 926 -9.63 35.63 -16.66
C ASN A 926 -9.66 34.67 -15.46
N GLY A 927 -10.79 33.99 -15.21
CA GLY A 927 -10.95 33.04 -14.11
C GLY A 927 -9.95 31.88 -14.14
N VAL A 928 -9.65 31.33 -15.32
CA VAL A 928 -8.61 30.29 -15.44
C VAL A 928 -7.22 30.81 -15.04
N TYR A 929 -6.91 32.10 -15.31
CA TYR A 929 -5.67 32.74 -14.88
C TYR A 929 -5.66 33.03 -13.38
N LYS A 930 -6.80 33.46 -12.83
CA LYS A 930 -6.99 33.59 -11.36
C LYS A 930 -6.68 32.25 -10.67
N CYS A 931 -7.10 31.12 -11.23
CA CYS A 931 -6.76 29.79 -10.73
C CYS A 931 -5.26 29.46 -10.89
N GLY A 932 -4.73 29.60 -12.11
CA GLY A 932 -3.36 29.17 -12.43
C GLY A 932 -2.26 29.94 -11.69
N PHE A 933 -2.48 31.23 -11.46
CA PHE A 933 -1.50 32.12 -10.84
C PHE A 933 -1.76 32.41 -9.35
N ALA A 934 -2.82 31.86 -8.76
CA ALA A 934 -3.05 31.97 -7.32
C ALA A 934 -1.85 31.43 -6.53
N ARG A 935 -1.34 32.24 -5.60
CA ARG A 935 -0.19 31.88 -4.75
C ARG A 935 -0.58 31.35 -3.37
N LYS A 936 -1.86 31.48 -3.00
CA LYS A 936 -2.43 30.99 -1.74
C LYS A 936 -3.67 30.14 -2.03
N GLN A 937 -4.02 29.29 -1.06
CA GLN A 937 -5.15 28.36 -1.17
C GLN A 937 -6.50 29.09 -1.24
N GLU A 938 -6.74 30.09 -0.38
CA GLU A 938 -8.02 30.81 -0.34
C GLU A 938 -8.38 31.52 -1.67
N PRO A 939 -7.49 32.33 -2.30
CA PRO A 939 -7.77 32.91 -3.62
C PRO A 939 -7.99 31.88 -4.73
N TYR A 940 -7.31 30.73 -4.64
CA TYR A 940 -7.52 29.64 -5.59
C TYR A 940 -8.90 29.01 -5.42
N GLU A 941 -9.33 28.74 -4.19
CA GLU A 941 -10.64 28.13 -3.88
C GLU A 941 -11.81 29.03 -4.33
N GLU A 942 -11.68 30.34 -4.14
CA GLU A 942 -12.65 31.31 -4.63
C GLU A 942 -12.70 31.32 -6.17
N ALA A 943 -11.53 31.46 -6.82
CA ALA A 943 -11.45 31.52 -8.28
C ALA A 943 -11.96 30.24 -8.97
N VAL A 944 -11.60 29.06 -8.45
CA VAL A 944 -12.02 27.78 -9.04
C VAL A 944 -13.52 27.56 -8.84
N LYS A 945 -14.09 28.01 -7.72
CA LYS A 945 -15.53 27.95 -7.50
C LYS A 945 -16.29 28.81 -8.51
N GLU A 946 -15.90 30.08 -8.67
CA GLU A 946 -16.54 31.00 -9.62
C GLU A 946 -16.40 30.52 -11.07
N LEU A 947 -15.23 29.98 -11.45
CA LEU A 947 -14.97 29.44 -12.78
C LEU A 947 -15.95 28.31 -13.13
N PHE A 948 -16.11 27.34 -12.24
CA PHE A 948 -16.98 26.19 -12.50
C PHE A 948 -18.46 26.54 -12.41
N GLU A 949 -18.86 27.47 -11.53
CA GLU A 949 -20.23 28.01 -11.53
C GLU A 949 -20.56 28.72 -12.86
N ALA A 950 -19.58 29.43 -13.44
CA ALA A 950 -19.76 30.08 -14.74
C ALA A 950 -19.79 29.07 -15.91
N LEU A 951 -18.97 28.01 -15.87
CA LEU A 951 -19.03 26.93 -16.86
C LEU A 951 -20.36 26.15 -16.77
N ASP A 952 -20.85 25.89 -15.57
CA ASP A 952 -22.16 25.25 -15.36
C ASP A 952 -23.29 26.14 -15.90
N LYS A 953 -23.18 27.47 -15.76
CA LYS A 953 -24.10 28.43 -16.40
C LYS A 953 -24.03 28.38 -17.92
N CYS A 954 -22.84 28.31 -18.52
CA CYS A 954 -22.71 28.14 -19.97
C CYS A 954 -23.36 26.83 -20.44
N GLU A 955 -23.15 25.73 -19.71
CA GLU A 955 -23.77 24.44 -20.01
C GLU A 955 -25.30 24.52 -20.01
N GLU A 956 -25.88 25.21 -19.02
CA GLU A 956 -27.33 25.39 -18.94
C GLU A 956 -27.87 26.21 -20.11
N ILE A 957 -27.21 27.32 -20.48
CA ILE A 957 -27.58 28.13 -21.64
C ILE A 957 -27.51 27.28 -22.92
N LEU A 958 -26.38 26.60 -23.14
CA LEU A 958 -26.14 25.81 -24.34
C LEU A 958 -27.00 24.54 -24.42
N SER A 959 -27.68 24.14 -23.34
CA SER A 959 -28.69 23.09 -23.37
C SER A 959 -29.99 23.52 -24.07
N LYS A 960 -30.25 24.82 -24.18
CA LYS A 960 -31.52 25.39 -24.69
C LYS A 960 -31.41 26.03 -26.08
N GLN A 961 -30.21 26.46 -26.49
CA GLN A 961 -29.96 27.25 -27.70
C GLN A 961 -28.58 26.91 -28.29
N ARG A 962 -28.33 27.25 -29.58
CA ARG A 962 -27.08 26.87 -30.27
C ARG A 962 -25.84 27.60 -29.76
N TYR A 963 -25.93 28.91 -29.52
CA TYR A 963 -24.82 29.77 -29.09
C TYR A 963 -25.12 30.49 -27.77
N LEU A 964 -24.20 31.30 -27.24
CA LEU A 964 -24.41 31.98 -25.94
C LEU A 964 -25.49 33.07 -25.97
N CYS A 965 -25.64 33.76 -27.09
CA CYS A 965 -26.56 34.90 -27.25
C CYS A 965 -27.72 34.61 -28.22
N GLY A 966 -28.11 33.35 -28.37
CA GLY A 966 -29.21 32.89 -29.23
C GLY A 966 -28.76 31.82 -30.22
N ASP A 967 -29.32 31.86 -31.43
CA ASP A 967 -29.04 30.87 -32.48
C ASP A 967 -28.09 31.38 -33.57
N THR A 968 -27.59 32.61 -33.44
CA THR A 968 -26.57 33.21 -34.30
C THR A 968 -25.21 33.25 -33.61
N LEU A 969 -24.14 32.98 -34.37
CA LEU A 969 -22.76 33.08 -33.88
C LEU A 969 -22.43 34.54 -33.56
N SER A 970 -21.86 34.80 -32.38
CA SER A 970 -21.61 36.17 -31.89
C SER A 970 -20.19 36.35 -31.32
N GLU A 971 -19.83 37.60 -30.99
CA GLU A 971 -18.57 37.96 -30.32
C GLU A 971 -18.37 37.16 -29.02
N ALA A 972 -19.44 36.92 -28.27
CA ALA A 972 -19.39 36.18 -27.01
C ALA A 972 -18.88 34.74 -27.22
N ASP A 973 -19.24 34.14 -28.35
CA ASP A 973 -18.90 32.76 -28.65
C ASP A 973 -17.42 32.57 -28.95
N ILE A 974 -16.86 33.45 -29.79
CA ILE A 974 -15.42 33.45 -30.09
C ILE A 974 -14.60 33.73 -28.83
N ARG A 975 -15.08 34.63 -27.95
CA ARG A 975 -14.41 34.96 -26.69
C ARG A 975 -14.43 33.80 -25.69
N LEU A 976 -15.51 33.03 -25.61
CA LEU A 976 -15.55 31.83 -24.79
C LEU A 976 -14.68 30.71 -25.39
N PHE A 977 -14.82 30.45 -26.68
CA PHE A 977 -14.15 29.37 -27.41
C PHE A 977 -12.64 29.32 -27.21
N VAL A 978 -11.96 30.47 -27.30
CA VAL A 978 -10.50 30.52 -27.13
C VAL A 978 -10.04 30.03 -25.75
N THR A 979 -10.90 30.05 -24.74
CA THR A 979 -10.59 29.47 -23.43
C THR A 979 -10.93 27.98 -23.39
N LEU A 980 -12.09 27.58 -23.93
CA LEU A 980 -12.54 26.18 -23.93
C LEU A 980 -11.60 25.24 -24.69
N ILE A 981 -11.12 25.66 -25.87
CA ILE A 981 -10.21 24.84 -26.70
C ILE A 981 -8.87 24.54 -26.01
N ARG A 982 -8.47 25.36 -25.02
CA ARG A 982 -7.24 25.23 -24.23
C ARG A 982 -7.46 24.51 -22.91
N PHE A 983 -8.72 24.29 -22.52
CA PHE A 983 -9.06 23.92 -21.14
C PHE A 983 -8.56 22.53 -20.77
N ASP A 984 -8.94 21.51 -21.53
CA ASP A 984 -8.58 20.12 -21.23
C ASP A 984 -7.10 19.82 -21.50
N GLU A 985 -6.50 20.52 -22.48
CA GLU A 985 -5.11 20.32 -22.88
C GLU A 985 -4.11 21.03 -21.94
N ALA A 986 -4.44 22.24 -21.48
CA ALA A 986 -3.54 23.07 -20.67
C ALA A 986 -4.11 23.43 -19.28
N TYR A 987 -5.28 24.05 -19.20
CA TYR A 987 -5.74 24.65 -17.93
C TYR A 987 -6.11 23.63 -16.85
N ALA A 988 -6.73 22.50 -17.23
CA ALA A 988 -7.15 21.48 -16.27
C ALA A 988 -5.97 20.92 -15.47
N VAL A 989 -4.83 20.72 -16.12
CA VAL A 989 -3.63 20.18 -15.49
C VAL A 989 -2.73 21.29 -14.96
N ASN A 990 -2.31 22.21 -15.84
CA ASN A 990 -1.29 23.20 -15.51
C ASN A 990 -1.83 24.27 -14.55
N PHE A 991 -3.06 24.74 -14.77
CA PHE A 991 -3.70 25.76 -13.93
C PHE A 991 -4.58 25.17 -12.81
N LYS A 992 -4.57 23.83 -12.66
CA LYS A 992 -5.33 23.09 -11.66
C LYS A 992 -6.85 23.24 -11.80
N CYS A 993 -7.36 23.63 -12.97
CA CYS A 993 -8.80 23.74 -13.22
C CYS A 993 -9.45 22.35 -13.42
N ASN A 994 -9.38 21.48 -12.41
CA ASN A 994 -9.59 20.02 -12.56
C ASN A 994 -10.88 19.48 -11.91
N LYS A 995 -11.87 20.32 -11.57
CA LYS A 995 -13.15 19.86 -11.01
C LYS A 995 -13.95 19.03 -12.02
N LYS A 996 -13.94 19.43 -13.30
CA LYS A 996 -14.61 18.76 -14.42
C LYS A 996 -13.96 19.19 -15.73
N LEU A 997 -13.77 18.26 -16.67
CA LEU A 997 -13.20 18.54 -17.99
C LEU A 997 -14.30 19.02 -18.95
N ILE A 998 -13.95 19.83 -19.95
CA ILE A 998 -14.90 20.32 -20.97
C ILE A 998 -15.54 19.15 -21.71
N ARG A 999 -14.78 18.08 -22.03
CA ARG A 999 -15.35 16.86 -22.64
C ARG A 999 -16.38 16.12 -21.81
N GLU A 1000 -16.48 16.41 -20.51
CA GLU A 1000 -17.51 15.85 -19.61
C GLU A 1000 -18.78 16.70 -19.57
N TYR A 1001 -18.78 17.86 -20.25
CA TYR A 1001 -19.95 18.70 -20.45
C TYR A 1001 -20.54 18.41 -21.84
N PRO A 1002 -21.73 17.77 -21.94
CA PRO A 1002 -22.28 17.35 -23.22
C PRO A 1002 -22.57 18.54 -24.15
N ASN A 1003 -23.05 19.68 -23.63
CA ASN A 1003 -23.36 20.83 -24.48
C ASN A 1003 -22.12 21.67 -24.78
N LEU A 1004 -21.32 22.02 -23.77
CA LEU A 1004 -20.09 22.79 -23.95
C LEU A 1004 -19.06 22.09 -24.85
N PHE A 1005 -18.92 20.77 -24.76
CA PHE A 1005 -17.97 20.05 -25.61
C PHE A 1005 -18.41 20.08 -27.08
N ASN A 1006 -19.69 19.79 -27.35
CA ASN A 1006 -20.21 19.86 -28.70
C ASN A 1006 -20.23 21.29 -29.26
N TYR A 1007 -20.50 22.29 -28.41
CA TYR A 1007 -20.38 23.70 -28.75
C TYR A 1007 -18.94 24.10 -29.12
N THR A 1008 -17.95 23.59 -28.37
CA THR A 1008 -16.53 23.85 -28.68
C THR A 1008 -16.15 23.25 -30.03
N LYS A 1009 -16.65 22.05 -30.37
CA LYS A 1009 -16.46 21.42 -31.69
C LYS A 1009 -17.16 22.19 -32.81
N ASP A 1010 -18.39 22.66 -32.59
CA ASP A 1010 -19.16 23.47 -33.54
C ASP A 1010 -18.40 24.75 -33.91
N ILE A 1011 -17.93 25.51 -32.92
CA ILE A 1011 -17.13 26.72 -33.19
C ILE A 1011 -15.78 26.39 -33.86
N PHE A 1012 -15.12 25.29 -33.48
CA PHE A 1012 -13.88 24.86 -34.12
C PHE A 1012 -14.06 24.57 -35.62
N GLN A 1013 -15.24 24.08 -36.02
CA GLN A 1013 -15.59 23.73 -37.39
C GLN A 1013 -16.13 24.91 -38.23
N VAL A 1014 -16.37 26.08 -37.61
CA VAL A 1014 -16.68 27.31 -38.34
C VAL A 1014 -15.51 27.64 -39.30
N PRO A 1015 -15.79 27.93 -40.59
CA PRO A 1015 -14.75 28.24 -41.57
C PRO A 1015 -13.78 29.34 -41.08
N GLY A 1016 -12.48 29.02 -41.11
CA GLY A 1016 -11.41 29.90 -40.67
C GLY A 1016 -11.00 29.75 -39.21
N VAL A 1017 -11.88 29.30 -38.31
CA VAL A 1017 -11.58 29.24 -36.85
C VAL A 1017 -10.49 28.22 -36.53
N SER A 1018 -10.55 27.01 -37.10
CA SER A 1018 -9.56 25.96 -36.86
C SER A 1018 -8.13 26.42 -37.17
N SER A 1019 -7.94 27.26 -38.19
CA SER A 1019 -6.64 27.81 -38.58
C SER A 1019 -6.05 28.80 -37.54
N SER A 1020 -6.88 29.30 -36.62
CA SER A 1020 -6.44 30.14 -35.50
C SER A 1020 -5.90 29.35 -34.29
N VAL A 1021 -5.95 28.02 -34.37
CA VAL A 1021 -5.57 27.10 -33.29
C VAL A 1021 -4.39 26.24 -33.72
N ASN A 1022 -3.25 26.42 -33.07
CA ASN A 1022 -2.11 25.51 -33.15
C ASN A 1022 -1.93 24.84 -31.79
N MET A 1023 -2.36 23.59 -31.67
CA MET A 1023 -2.41 22.90 -30.37
C MET A 1023 -1.03 22.62 -29.80
N ASP A 1024 -0.04 22.34 -30.65
CA ASP A 1024 1.34 22.12 -30.22
C ASP A 1024 1.93 23.39 -29.62
N HIS A 1025 1.73 24.55 -30.27
CA HIS A 1025 2.16 25.83 -29.74
C HIS A 1025 1.46 26.19 -28.44
N ILE A 1026 0.16 25.91 -28.33
CA ILE A 1026 -0.62 26.12 -27.11
C ILE A 1026 -0.01 25.31 -25.96
N LYS A 1027 0.22 24.02 -26.15
CA LYS A 1027 0.74 23.14 -25.10
C LYS A 1027 2.16 23.52 -24.72
N ILE A 1028 3.05 23.69 -25.71
CA ILE A 1028 4.44 24.10 -25.48
C ILE A 1028 4.47 25.44 -24.73
N GLY A 1029 3.61 26.40 -25.11
CA GLY A 1029 3.55 27.70 -24.46
C GLY A 1029 3.11 27.62 -23.00
N TYR A 1030 2.01 26.95 -22.69
CA TYR A 1030 1.51 26.88 -21.30
C TYR A 1030 2.39 26.01 -20.40
N TYR A 1031 2.81 24.83 -20.85
CA TYR A 1031 3.68 23.97 -20.04
C TYR A 1031 5.13 24.46 -20.00
N GLY A 1032 5.53 25.33 -20.93
CA GLY A 1032 6.79 26.06 -20.89
C GLY A 1032 6.82 27.21 -19.88
N LEU A 1033 5.70 27.53 -19.21
CA LEU A 1033 5.67 28.50 -18.11
C LEU A 1033 6.29 27.88 -16.85
N LEU A 1034 7.61 28.02 -16.69
CA LEU A 1034 8.37 27.45 -15.57
C LEU A 1034 7.84 27.86 -14.18
N ALA A 1035 7.21 29.03 -14.08
CA ALA A 1035 6.60 29.52 -12.84
C ALA A 1035 5.40 28.66 -12.36
N VAL A 1036 4.76 27.91 -13.25
CA VAL A 1036 3.62 27.02 -12.97
C VAL A 1036 4.03 25.55 -13.15
N ASN A 1037 4.88 25.26 -14.14
CA ASN A 1037 5.45 23.96 -14.41
C ASN A 1037 7.00 24.01 -14.35
N PRO A 1038 7.61 23.94 -13.16
CA PRO A 1038 9.07 24.02 -13.02
C PRO A 1038 9.83 22.92 -13.78
N SER A 1039 9.16 21.78 -14.02
CA SER A 1039 9.77 20.66 -14.73
C SER A 1039 9.93 20.89 -16.25
N GLY A 1040 9.24 21.88 -16.82
CA GLY A 1040 9.20 22.11 -18.26
C GLY A 1040 8.59 20.95 -19.08
N ILE A 1041 8.03 19.93 -18.42
CA ILE A 1041 7.48 18.75 -19.10
C ILE A 1041 6.15 19.13 -19.78
N VAL A 1042 6.10 18.97 -21.09
CA VAL A 1042 4.87 19.10 -21.89
C VAL A 1042 4.22 17.72 -22.00
N PRO A 1043 2.98 17.52 -21.49
CA PRO A 1043 2.31 16.23 -21.60
C PRO A 1043 1.89 15.94 -23.03
N ILE A 1044 1.92 14.64 -23.39
CA ILE A 1044 1.44 14.15 -24.69
C ILE A 1044 -0.03 14.52 -24.91
N GLY A 1045 -0.82 14.67 -23.84
CA GLY A 1045 -2.19 15.18 -23.87
C GLY A 1045 -3.25 14.13 -24.23
N PRO A 1046 -4.54 14.46 -24.06
CA PRO A 1046 -5.65 13.55 -24.35
C PRO A 1046 -5.90 13.30 -25.85
N ASN A 1047 -5.26 14.04 -26.76
CA ASN A 1047 -5.40 13.93 -28.23
C ASN A 1047 -6.86 14.01 -28.68
N ILE A 1048 -7.55 15.09 -28.27
CA ILE A 1048 -8.95 15.30 -28.59
C ILE A 1048 -9.11 15.70 -30.06
N ASP A 1049 -9.97 14.99 -30.78
CA ASP A 1049 -10.35 15.32 -32.15
C ASP A 1049 -11.53 16.30 -32.18
N TYR A 1050 -11.23 17.60 -32.28
CA TYR A 1050 -12.23 18.67 -32.38
C TYR A 1050 -12.89 18.78 -33.77
N SER A 1051 -12.35 18.09 -34.77
CA SER A 1051 -12.96 17.96 -36.11
C SER A 1051 -14.02 16.86 -36.17
N SER A 1052 -14.17 16.06 -35.12
CA SER A 1052 -15.22 15.05 -35.04
C SER A 1052 -16.63 15.67 -35.05
N PRO A 1053 -17.65 14.97 -35.57
CA PRO A 1053 -19.02 15.49 -35.64
C PRO A 1053 -19.55 15.97 -34.29
N HIS A 1054 -20.33 17.06 -34.29
CA HIS A 1054 -21.01 17.61 -33.12
C HIS A 1054 -22.53 17.45 -33.25
N ASP A 1055 -23.24 17.58 -32.13
CA ASP A 1055 -24.71 17.44 -32.07
C ASP A 1055 -25.48 18.78 -32.05
N ARG A 1056 -24.80 19.89 -32.32
CA ARG A 1056 -25.37 21.25 -32.22
C ARG A 1056 -26.39 21.58 -33.30
N ASP A 1057 -26.43 20.82 -34.39
CA ASP A 1057 -27.40 21.02 -35.47
C ASP A 1057 -28.85 20.75 -35.05
N ARG A 1058 -29.08 20.10 -33.91
CA ARG A 1058 -30.43 19.90 -33.35
C ARG A 1058 -31.19 21.20 -33.03
N PHE A 1059 -30.49 22.33 -32.97
CA PHE A 1059 -31.08 23.66 -32.79
C PHE A 1059 -31.27 24.41 -34.12
N SER A 1060 -30.88 23.81 -35.24
CA SER A 1060 -31.06 24.38 -36.58
C SER A 1060 -32.41 23.95 -37.12
N THR A 1061 -33.47 24.54 -36.59
CA THR A 1061 -34.85 24.42 -37.10
C THR A 1061 -35.33 25.76 -37.60
#